data_AF-A0A7V8AEN6-F1
#
_entry.id   AF-A0A7V8AEN6-F1
#
_cell.length_a   1.000
_cell.length_b   1.000
_cell.length_c   1.000
_cell.angle_alpha   90.00
_cell.angle_beta   90.00
_cell.angle_gamma   90.00
#
_symmetry.space_group_name_H-M   'P 1'
#
loop_
_entity.id
_entity.type
_entity.pdbx_description
1 polymer ?
#
loop_
_entity_poly.entity_id
_entity_poly.type
_entity_poly.pdbx_seq_one_letter_code
_entity_poly.pdbx_strand_id
1 'polypeptide(L)'
;MNTEDELKEGTVFAGCRIAGKIGQGGMGTVYKAYYEALGKDICIKFLSPALARDARNIEFFMREARSAARLDHPNIVHIYNFGQENEVYFIIMSYVEGQSLSDLILEKGPLPVDKASEIIIEVLEGLGHAHSKTIIHRDIKPSNILITSDGRPRIVDFGLARSISEEKQLTMAGEMVGTAYFMSPEQGLAGTVDHRADLYAAGATLFYILTGRHPFEGKSSIEVIHKHIGDPPPNIVLIKPDVPLWVSAVIDRSMRKKPADRYQTAEEMAGVIRKYLKEGMSSSNEMSLDIPELTQRIKDTAARQEPSRDGQAAQAKPDRSATAPPPPPPPPAGPQPRPARTGPAVQHAGLHRSARFLLHLALSLAAPALALLAGSAGAGYSGQAHPLLAPLVYKPFVSLFCLAAAGGLFAWAQFTRHHRFAFWHTAISLAALLAAYSAGAFIHGSAGFDTVSRAFLAASMSAMGATMIGSLPVYTLFLVIAGSFLMSSSRLAAKAAGALLYLLAYGALYMYLRPGPSAAMDPIYFYVSFILVLSAIAAGAAQKSFNLLLNPPVLMAAALAVLFVGLMKPALEAEVAAAAARDDERVKVLRRQEIGRRQLLAAEEITEFDLDGRPLQRPALPDIDQVVPYKEPAELRAMAKLNFVRAMKERMGADTASSGALLLLAALLTLLANGLYLSEAARYYRQEEP
;
A
#
# COMPACT_ATOMS: atom_id res chain seq x y z
N MET A 1 23.55 -23.04 10.08
CA MET A 1 22.13 -23.39 10.33
C MET A 1 21.28 -22.25 9.76
N ASN A 2 20.37 -22.52 8.82
CA ASN A 2 19.68 -21.43 8.11
C ASN A 2 18.70 -20.72 9.05
N THR A 3 18.85 -19.41 9.23
CA THR A 3 17.89 -18.53 9.95
C THR A 3 16.55 -18.34 9.22
N GLU A 4 16.37 -19.01 8.09
CA GLU A 4 15.09 -19.09 7.36
C GLU A 4 14.17 -20.19 7.93
N ASP A 5 14.71 -21.20 8.62
CA ASP A 5 13.90 -22.09 9.45
C ASP A 5 13.60 -21.38 10.78
N GLU A 6 12.31 -21.15 11.07
CA GLU A 6 11.93 -20.57 12.35
C GLU A 6 12.35 -21.48 13.52
N LEU A 7 13.03 -20.90 14.50
CA LEU A 7 13.47 -21.63 15.68
C LEU A 7 12.24 -22.10 16.45
N LYS A 8 12.06 -23.42 16.50
CA LYS A 8 10.93 -24.04 17.21
C LYS A 8 11.04 -23.75 18.70
N GLU A 9 9.89 -23.61 19.34
CA GLU A 9 9.81 -23.55 20.80
C GLU A 9 10.48 -24.80 21.42
N GLY A 10 11.24 -24.59 22.48
CA GLY A 10 12.07 -25.62 23.13
C GLY A 10 13.46 -25.83 22.52
N THR A 11 13.78 -25.26 21.36
CA THR A 11 15.16 -25.27 20.83
C THR A 11 16.11 -24.54 21.80
N VAL A 12 17.28 -25.13 22.08
CA VAL A 12 18.34 -24.48 22.86
C VAL A 12 19.37 -23.86 21.92
N PHE A 13 19.69 -22.58 22.12
CA PHE A 13 20.67 -21.82 21.34
C PHE A 13 21.44 -20.89 22.29
N ALA A 14 22.78 -20.86 22.23
CA ALA A 14 23.63 -20.04 23.10
C ALA A 14 23.32 -20.16 24.62
N GLY A 15 22.92 -21.35 25.08
CA GLY A 15 22.52 -21.60 26.48
C GLY A 15 21.12 -21.09 26.87
N CYS A 16 20.34 -20.62 25.91
CA CYS A 16 18.98 -20.10 26.09
C CYS A 16 17.95 -21.00 25.38
N ARG A 17 16.86 -21.33 26.07
CA ARG A 17 15.76 -22.15 25.51
C ARG A 17 14.70 -21.25 24.89
N ILE A 18 14.54 -21.31 23.57
CA ILE A 18 13.58 -20.50 22.80
C ILE A 18 12.15 -20.77 23.29
N ALA A 19 11.43 -19.70 23.62
CA ALA A 19 10.03 -19.73 24.02
C ALA A 19 9.09 -19.29 22.89
N GLY A 20 9.53 -18.38 22.02
CA GLY A 20 8.75 -17.98 20.84
C GLY A 20 9.28 -16.73 20.15
N LYS A 21 8.84 -16.50 18.92
CA LYS A 21 9.17 -15.31 18.13
C LYS A 21 8.37 -14.11 18.63
N ILE A 22 9.02 -12.99 18.93
CA ILE A 22 8.36 -11.75 19.42
C ILE A 22 8.38 -10.60 18.41
N GLY A 23 9.24 -10.65 17.39
CA GLY A 23 9.25 -9.62 16.35
C GLY A 23 10.19 -9.95 15.19
N GLN A 24 9.96 -9.31 14.04
CA GLN A 24 10.82 -9.42 12.87
C GLN A 24 10.86 -8.07 12.13
N GLY A 25 12.05 -7.61 11.79
CA GLY A 25 12.28 -6.41 10.97
C GLY A 25 13.40 -6.65 9.95
N GLY A 26 13.71 -5.68 9.10
CA GLY A 26 14.73 -5.83 8.04
C GLY A 26 16.11 -6.23 8.58
N MET A 27 16.42 -5.84 9.81
CA MET A 27 17.68 -6.14 10.49
C MET A 27 17.80 -7.58 11.01
N GLY A 28 16.67 -8.27 11.23
CA GLY A 28 16.70 -9.53 11.96
C GLY A 28 15.38 -9.94 12.61
N THR A 29 15.43 -11.07 13.30
CA THR A 29 14.30 -11.65 14.03
C THR A 29 14.64 -11.70 15.52
N VAL A 30 13.68 -11.33 16.37
CA VAL A 30 13.80 -11.36 17.83
C VAL A 30 12.91 -12.45 18.39
N TYR A 31 13.47 -13.29 19.26
CA TYR A 31 12.78 -14.34 19.99
C TYR A 31 12.85 -14.07 21.49
N LYS A 32 11.77 -14.37 22.22
CA LYS A 32 11.81 -14.59 23.66
C LYS A 32 12.42 -15.96 23.93
N ALA A 33 13.31 -16.05 24.91
CA ALA A 33 13.90 -17.30 25.37
C ALA A 33 14.17 -17.24 26.87
N TYR A 34 14.26 -18.40 27.51
CA TYR A 34 14.62 -18.52 28.92
C TYR A 34 16.11 -18.81 29.05
N TYR A 35 16.86 -17.97 29.76
CA TYR A 35 18.29 -18.18 29.97
C TYR A 35 18.52 -18.98 31.24
N GLU A 36 18.77 -20.28 31.09
CA GLU A 36 18.80 -21.25 32.19
C GLU A 36 19.89 -20.93 33.23
N ALA A 37 21.05 -20.43 32.80
CA ALA A 37 22.14 -20.03 33.69
C ALA A 37 21.84 -18.79 34.55
N LEU A 38 20.89 -17.93 34.14
CA LEU A 38 20.47 -16.74 34.89
C LEU A 38 19.07 -16.87 35.50
N GLY A 39 18.35 -17.96 35.25
CA GLY A 39 17.01 -18.22 35.77
C GLY A 39 15.91 -17.25 35.30
N LYS A 40 16.09 -16.54 34.18
CA LYS A 40 15.18 -15.45 33.73
C LYS A 40 14.92 -15.42 32.23
N ASP A 41 13.80 -14.81 31.87
CA ASP A 41 13.44 -14.48 30.49
C ASP A 41 14.38 -13.44 29.87
N ILE A 42 14.78 -13.67 28.63
CA ILE A 42 15.62 -12.80 27.80
C ILE A 42 15.07 -12.70 26.37
N CYS A 43 15.60 -11.76 25.59
CA CYS A 43 15.43 -11.66 24.14
C CYS A 43 16.70 -12.12 23.43
N ILE A 44 16.58 -12.89 22.35
CA ILE A 44 17.67 -13.14 21.39
C ILE A 44 17.30 -12.49 20.06
N LYS A 45 18.11 -11.52 19.62
CA LYS A 45 18.01 -10.88 18.30
C LYS A 45 19.03 -11.49 17.37
N PHE A 46 18.57 -12.14 16.31
CA PHE A 46 19.40 -12.76 15.27
C PHE A 46 19.52 -11.83 14.06
N LEU A 47 20.74 -11.65 13.54
CA LEU A 47 20.98 -10.91 12.29
C LEU A 47 20.30 -11.63 11.12
N SER A 48 19.64 -10.89 10.23
CA SER A 48 18.96 -11.50 9.07
C SER A 48 19.98 -12.16 8.11
N PRO A 49 19.67 -13.32 7.51
CA PRO A 49 20.59 -14.02 6.59
C PRO A 49 20.85 -13.24 5.30
N ALA A 50 20.03 -12.24 4.98
CA ALA A 50 20.29 -11.30 3.89
C ALA A 50 21.43 -10.32 4.25
N LEU A 51 21.42 -9.75 5.47
CA LEU A 51 22.46 -8.83 5.93
C LEU A 51 23.76 -9.55 6.28
N ALA A 52 23.70 -10.77 6.83
CA ALA A 52 24.84 -11.60 7.17
C ALA A 52 25.73 -12.02 5.96
N ARG A 53 25.33 -11.69 4.72
CA ARG A 53 26.14 -11.90 3.51
C ARG A 53 27.19 -10.82 3.25
N ASP A 54 27.05 -9.64 3.86
CA ASP A 54 28.05 -8.56 3.77
C ASP A 54 28.81 -8.47 5.10
N ALA A 55 30.12 -8.67 5.05
CA ALA A 55 31.00 -8.62 6.22
C ALA A 55 30.91 -7.28 6.97
N ARG A 56 30.59 -6.17 6.28
CA ARG A 56 30.42 -4.85 6.90
C ARG A 56 29.18 -4.81 7.79
N ASN A 57 28.07 -5.42 7.36
CA ASN A 57 26.84 -5.49 8.18
C ASN A 57 27.05 -6.33 9.44
N ILE A 58 27.82 -7.42 9.33
CA ILE A 58 28.24 -8.24 10.46
C ILE A 58 29.11 -7.42 11.43
N GLU A 59 30.12 -6.72 10.91
CA GLU A 59 31.01 -5.88 11.71
C GLU A 59 30.23 -4.79 12.46
N PHE A 60 29.29 -4.11 11.79
CA PHE A 60 28.43 -3.11 12.43
C PHE A 60 27.54 -3.72 13.52
N PHE A 61 26.88 -4.84 13.24
CA PHE A 61 26.04 -5.55 14.21
C PHE A 61 26.83 -5.93 15.48
N MET A 62 28.03 -6.47 15.32
CA MET A 62 28.91 -6.85 16.43
C MET A 62 29.55 -5.65 17.14
N ARG A 63 29.88 -4.58 16.41
CA ARG A 63 30.43 -3.32 16.96
C ARG A 63 29.39 -2.62 17.82
N GLU A 64 28.15 -2.60 17.39
CA GLU A 64 27.06 -1.99 18.16
C GLU A 64 26.71 -2.78 19.40
N ALA A 65 26.56 -4.10 19.29
CA ALA A 65 26.34 -4.96 20.44
C ALA A 65 27.42 -4.74 21.51
N ARG A 66 28.69 -4.60 21.09
CA ARG A 66 29.83 -4.28 21.96
C ARG A 66 29.75 -2.88 22.58
N SER A 67 29.24 -1.88 21.87
CA SER A 67 29.04 -0.53 22.40
C SER A 67 27.89 -0.50 23.41
N ALA A 68 26.72 -1.02 23.02
CA ALA A 68 25.53 -1.05 23.87
C ALA A 68 25.68 -1.98 25.09
N ALA A 69 26.50 -3.04 25.03
CA ALA A 69 26.87 -3.84 26.20
C ALA A 69 27.68 -3.07 27.28
N ARG A 70 28.20 -1.88 26.96
CA ARG A 70 28.80 -0.96 27.97
C ARG A 70 27.74 -0.15 28.71
N LEU A 71 26.49 -0.21 28.30
CA LEU A 71 25.38 0.53 28.89
C LEU A 71 24.71 -0.31 29.99
N ASP A 72 24.55 0.33 31.14
CA ASP A 72 23.82 -0.21 32.29
C ASP A 72 23.04 0.94 32.92
N HIS A 73 21.73 0.99 32.66
CA HIS A 73 20.84 2.07 33.08
C HIS A 73 19.40 1.54 33.16
N PRO A 74 18.58 1.98 34.14
CA PRO A 74 17.18 1.57 34.25
C PRO A 74 16.31 1.89 33.03
N ASN A 75 16.71 2.85 32.18
CA ASN A 75 15.96 3.22 30.97
C ASN A 75 16.59 2.71 29.66
N ILE A 76 17.57 1.81 29.73
CA ILE A 76 18.16 1.14 28.56
C ILE A 76 17.95 -0.38 28.71
N VAL A 77 17.76 -1.09 27.60
CA VAL A 77 17.78 -2.56 27.59
C VAL A 77 19.22 -3.05 27.64
N HIS A 78 19.54 -3.77 28.71
CA HIS A 78 20.88 -4.31 28.94
C HIS A 78 21.15 -5.54 28.06
N ILE A 79 22.31 -5.56 27.41
CA ILE A 79 22.82 -6.67 26.59
C ILE A 79 23.69 -7.58 27.47
N TYR A 80 23.30 -8.85 27.58
CA TYR A 80 24.02 -9.85 28.37
C TYR A 80 25.18 -10.49 27.59
N ASN A 81 24.98 -10.75 26.30
CA ASN A 81 25.96 -11.44 25.45
C ASN A 81 25.70 -11.13 23.97
N PHE A 82 26.70 -11.31 23.12
CA PHE A 82 26.56 -11.24 21.67
C PHE A 82 27.67 -12.07 21.01
N GLY A 83 27.38 -12.69 19.87
CA GLY A 83 28.28 -13.70 19.33
C GLY A 83 27.88 -14.21 17.96
N GLN A 84 28.58 -15.27 17.56
CA GLN A 84 28.27 -16.09 16.39
C GLN A 84 28.24 -17.55 16.83
N GLU A 85 27.16 -18.27 16.48
CA GLU A 85 27.04 -19.70 16.72
C GLU A 85 26.31 -20.35 15.53
N ASN A 86 26.78 -21.50 15.05
CA ASN A 86 26.21 -22.21 13.90
C ASN A 86 26.05 -21.34 12.64
N GLU A 87 27.02 -20.44 12.41
CA GLU A 87 27.08 -19.39 11.38
C GLU A 87 26.07 -18.23 11.54
N VAL A 88 25.30 -18.22 12.62
CA VAL A 88 24.30 -17.18 12.90
C VAL A 88 24.84 -16.17 13.91
N TYR A 89 24.73 -14.87 13.59
CA TYR A 89 25.09 -13.78 14.50
C TYR A 89 23.90 -13.40 15.39
N PHE A 90 24.14 -13.18 16.67
CA PHE A 90 23.09 -12.93 17.66
C PHE A 90 23.47 -11.94 18.76
N ILE A 91 22.46 -11.35 19.40
CA ILE A 91 22.55 -10.52 20.60
C ILE A 91 21.54 -11.05 21.63
N ILE A 92 22.01 -11.40 22.82
CA ILE A 92 21.19 -11.76 24.00
C ILE A 92 21.04 -10.51 24.85
N MET A 93 19.79 -10.09 25.09
CA MET A 93 19.45 -8.86 25.79
C MET A 93 18.25 -9.05 26.72
N SER A 94 18.00 -8.10 27.61
CA SER A 94 16.90 -8.20 28.58
C SER A 94 15.53 -8.25 27.92
N TYR A 95 14.69 -9.20 28.33
CA TYR A 95 13.27 -9.19 27.99
C TYR A 95 12.60 -8.04 28.75
N VAL A 96 11.76 -7.29 28.05
CA VAL A 96 10.95 -6.20 28.62
C VAL A 96 9.49 -6.61 28.44
N GLU A 97 8.81 -6.86 29.57
CA GLU A 97 7.38 -7.15 29.57
C GLU A 97 6.60 -5.83 29.44
N GLY A 98 5.90 -5.66 28.32
CA GLY A 98 5.28 -4.40 27.92
C GLY A 98 5.00 -4.34 26.42
N GLN A 99 4.82 -3.12 25.89
CA GLN A 99 4.61 -2.86 24.46
C GLN A 99 5.44 -1.65 23.99
N SER A 100 5.57 -1.42 22.67
CA SER A 100 6.26 -0.22 22.20
C SER A 100 5.44 1.04 22.46
N LEU A 101 6.12 2.19 22.58
CA LEU A 101 5.45 3.49 22.72
C LEU A 101 4.65 3.84 21.46
N SER A 102 5.01 3.33 20.28
CA SER A 102 4.14 3.40 19.09
C SER A 102 2.84 2.62 19.25
N ASP A 103 2.90 1.38 19.76
CA ASP A 103 1.71 0.55 19.93
C ASP A 103 0.78 1.14 21.00
N LEU A 104 1.37 1.69 22.08
CA LEU A 104 0.62 2.39 23.13
C LEU A 104 -0.14 3.62 22.60
N ILE A 105 0.46 4.40 21.70
CA ILE A 105 -0.21 5.55 21.06
C ILE A 105 -1.26 5.09 20.06
N LEU A 106 -1.04 3.97 19.35
CA LEU A 106 -2.02 3.39 18.44
C LEU A 106 -3.25 2.83 19.19
N GLU A 107 -3.04 2.24 20.38
CA GLU A 107 -4.08 1.68 21.25
C GLU A 107 -4.87 2.78 21.97
N LYS A 108 -4.18 3.73 22.61
CA LYS A 108 -4.77 4.69 23.58
C LYS A 108 -4.88 6.12 23.07
N GLY A 109 -4.34 6.41 21.89
CA GLY A 109 -4.24 7.76 21.36
C GLY A 109 -3.15 8.60 22.03
N PRO A 110 -3.16 9.92 21.82
CA PRO A 110 -2.13 10.83 22.34
C PRO A 110 -2.15 10.95 23.86
N LEU A 111 -0.97 11.01 24.48
CA LEU A 111 -0.81 11.07 25.93
C LEU A 111 -1.12 12.46 26.52
N PRO A 112 -1.51 12.52 27.81
CA PRO A 112 -1.47 13.74 28.61
C PRO A 112 -0.05 14.33 28.70
N VAL A 113 0.04 15.65 28.90
CA VAL A 113 1.32 16.38 28.94
C VAL A 113 2.25 15.82 30.00
N ASP A 114 1.75 15.58 31.21
CA ASP A 114 2.55 15.10 32.34
C ASP A 114 3.16 13.73 32.04
N LYS A 115 2.34 12.76 31.61
CA LYS A 115 2.80 11.40 31.32
C LYS A 115 3.75 11.34 30.11
N ALA A 116 3.50 12.13 29.07
CA ALA A 116 4.40 12.27 27.93
C ALA A 116 5.77 12.84 28.36
N SER A 117 5.75 13.82 29.28
CA SER A 117 6.94 14.51 29.76
C SER A 117 7.75 13.66 30.74
N GLU A 118 7.10 12.90 31.62
CA GLU A 118 7.74 11.87 32.45
C GLU A 118 8.51 10.84 31.59
N ILE A 119 7.84 10.28 30.57
CA ILE A 119 8.43 9.31 29.65
C ILE A 119 9.65 9.92 28.94
N ILE A 120 9.54 11.15 28.45
CA ILE A 120 10.65 11.82 27.74
C ILE A 120 11.80 12.20 28.70
N ILE A 121 11.54 12.54 29.96
CA ILE A 121 12.60 12.73 30.97
C ILE A 121 13.39 11.43 31.16
N GLU A 122 12.71 10.30 31.40
CA GLU A 122 13.38 9.01 31.62
C GLU A 122 14.13 8.51 30.36
N VAL A 123 13.62 8.80 29.16
CA VAL A 123 14.33 8.56 27.89
C VAL A 123 15.60 9.44 27.79
N LEU A 124 15.51 10.72 28.17
CA LEU A 124 16.66 11.63 28.18
C LEU A 124 17.71 11.23 29.21
N GLU A 125 17.33 10.67 30.36
CA GLU A 125 18.29 10.12 31.34
C GLU A 125 19.04 8.90 30.78
N GLY A 126 18.33 8.00 30.08
CA GLY A 126 18.97 6.90 29.34
C GLY A 126 19.92 7.40 28.24
N LEU A 127 19.52 8.42 27.48
CA LEU A 127 20.36 9.03 26.46
C LEU A 127 21.60 9.72 27.05
N GLY A 128 21.46 10.49 28.13
CA GLY A 128 22.57 11.14 28.82
C GLY A 128 23.63 10.14 29.29
N HIS A 129 23.21 9.01 29.85
CA HIS A 129 24.12 7.91 30.20
C HIS A 129 24.88 7.36 28.98
N ALA A 130 24.22 7.15 27.85
CA ALA A 130 24.88 6.70 26.62
C ALA A 130 25.85 7.76 26.06
N HIS A 131 25.43 9.04 26.06
CA HIS A 131 26.23 10.18 25.62
C HIS A 131 27.49 10.34 26.48
N SER A 132 27.40 10.13 27.81
CA SER A 132 28.55 10.11 28.73
C SER A 132 29.61 9.06 28.38
N LYS A 133 29.21 7.97 27.70
CA LYS A 133 30.09 6.90 27.20
C LYS A 133 30.42 7.05 25.71
N THR A 134 30.18 8.22 25.12
CA THR A 134 30.38 8.57 23.69
C THR A 134 29.56 7.72 22.71
N ILE A 135 28.43 7.15 23.16
CA ILE A 135 27.51 6.34 22.35
C ILE A 135 26.30 7.19 21.97
N ILE A 136 26.00 7.29 20.68
CA ILE A 136 24.87 8.05 20.11
C ILE A 136 23.87 7.05 19.54
N HIS A 137 22.58 7.20 19.83
CA HIS A 137 21.54 6.24 19.46
C HIS A 137 21.14 6.31 17.97
N ARG A 138 21.07 7.52 17.40
CA ARG A 138 20.80 7.83 15.98
C ARG A 138 19.42 7.43 15.43
N ASP A 139 18.64 6.60 16.12
CA ASP A 139 17.30 6.16 15.69
C ASP A 139 16.28 6.20 16.86
N ILE A 140 16.23 7.31 17.62
CA ILE A 140 15.21 7.50 18.67
C ILE A 140 13.85 7.75 18.03
N LYS A 141 12.86 6.92 18.37
CA LYS A 141 11.48 6.96 17.89
C LYS A 141 10.57 6.11 18.79
N PRO A 142 9.24 6.28 18.75
CA PRO A 142 8.30 5.51 19.57
C PRO A 142 8.44 3.98 19.47
N SER A 143 8.82 3.42 18.31
CA SER A 143 9.00 1.97 18.16
C SER A 143 10.30 1.41 18.76
N ASN A 144 11.26 2.28 19.09
CA ASN A 144 12.51 1.92 19.77
C ASN A 144 12.47 2.27 21.28
N ILE A 145 11.29 2.60 21.81
CA ILE A 145 11.06 2.87 23.24
C ILE A 145 9.97 1.89 23.68
N LEU A 146 10.32 0.92 24.53
CA LEU A 146 9.36 0.00 25.13
C LEU A 146 8.84 0.57 26.44
N ILE A 147 7.52 0.52 26.66
CA ILE A 147 6.90 0.90 27.93
C ILE A 147 6.61 -0.38 28.71
N THR A 148 7.23 -0.51 29.88
CA THR A 148 7.06 -1.65 30.79
C THR A 148 5.65 -1.72 31.40
N SER A 149 5.30 -2.85 32.00
CA SER A 149 4.08 -3.02 32.80
C SER A 149 3.97 -2.04 33.99
N ASP A 150 5.10 -1.57 34.57
CA ASP A 150 5.13 -0.49 35.57
C ASP A 150 5.17 0.93 34.97
N GLY A 151 5.00 1.07 33.64
CA GLY A 151 4.79 2.35 32.96
C GLY A 151 6.05 3.19 32.74
N ARG A 152 7.24 2.57 32.73
CA ARG A 152 8.54 3.22 32.52
C ARG A 152 9.14 2.89 31.15
N PRO A 153 9.86 3.83 30.51
CA PRO A 153 10.48 3.60 29.22
C PRO A 153 11.81 2.81 29.31
N ARG A 154 12.02 1.95 28.31
CA ARG A 154 13.24 1.18 28.04
C ARG A 154 13.64 1.38 26.58
N ILE A 155 14.79 2.02 26.35
CA ILE A 155 15.37 2.24 25.02
C ILE A 155 15.96 0.93 24.49
N VAL A 156 15.66 0.59 23.23
CA VAL A 156 16.18 -0.58 22.49
C VAL A 156 16.84 -0.15 21.17
N ASP A 157 17.68 -1.01 20.61
CA ASP A 157 18.24 -0.88 19.25
C ASP A 157 19.06 0.40 18.98
N PHE A 158 20.24 0.46 19.59
CA PHE A 158 21.21 1.58 19.62
C PHE A 158 21.93 1.92 18.28
N GLY A 159 21.19 1.93 17.16
CA GLY A 159 21.67 2.48 15.89
C GLY A 159 21.98 1.53 14.73
N LEU A 160 21.63 0.22 14.84
CA LEU A 160 22.09 -0.85 13.92
C LEU A 160 21.96 -0.50 12.42
N ALA A 161 20.93 0.25 12.05
CA ALA A 161 20.52 0.45 10.67
C ALA A 161 21.41 1.40 9.85
N ARG A 162 22.25 2.25 10.47
CA ARG A 162 22.69 3.51 9.80
C ARG A 162 24.17 3.74 9.52
N SER A 163 25.07 2.86 9.94
CA SER A 163 26.41 2.77 9.29
C SER A 163 26.40 1.88 8.03
N ILE A 164 25.25 1.30 7.67
CA ILE A 164 25.04 0.63 6.39
C ILE A 164 25.05 1.69 5.27
N SER A 165 26.24 1.95 4.74
CA SER A 165 26.58 2.82 3.60
C SER A 165 26.47 4.35 3.82
N GLU A 166 27.56 4.95 4.29
CA GLU A 166 27.81 6.40 4.16
C GLU A 166 27.94 6.84 2.68
N GLU A 167 28.28 5.92 1.75
CA GLU A 167 28.34 6.19 0.30
C GLU A 167 27.00 6.06 -0.47
N LYS A 168 25.92 5.54 0.12
CA LYS A 168 24.66 5.27 -0.61
C LYS A 168 23.39 5.89 0.00
N GLN A 169 23.53 6.85 0.90
CA GLN A 169 22.41 7.47 1.62
C GLN A 169 21.31 8.12 0.73
N LEU A 170 21.57 8.33 -0.56
CA LEU A 170 20.61 8.90 -1.53
C LEU A 170 19.92 7.88 -2.47
N THR A 171 20.26 6.57 -2.45
CA THR A 171 19.77 5.62 -3.49
C THR A 171 18.93 4.44 -2.98
N MET A 172 18.72 4.28 -1.67
CA MET A 172 17.92 3.17 -1.10
C MET A 172 16.65 3.65 -0.39
N ALA A 173 15.76 4.30 -1.14
CA ALA A 173 14.46 4.78 -0.67
C ALA A 173 13.40 3.67 -0.40
N GLY A 174 13.80 2.39 -0.41
CA GLY A 174 12.88 1.24 -0.27
C GLY A 174 12.61 0.78 1.16
N GLU A 175 13.60 0.84 2.06
CA GLU A 175 13.46 0.34 3.45
C GLU A 175 13.33 1.46 4.49
N MET A 176 13.58 2.72 4.10
CA MET A 176 13.54 3.89 5.00
C MET A 176 12.12 4.46 5.20
N VAL A 177 11.10 3.60 5.24
CA VAL A 177 9.68 4.01 5.27
C VAL A 177 9.21 4.43 6.67
N GLY A 178 9.89 3.97 7.74
CA GLY A 178 9.53 4.29 9.14
C GLY A 178 10.42 5.34 9.83
N THR A 179 11.74 5.30 9.63
CA THR A 179 12.69 6.18 10.36
C THR A 179 12.70 7.63 9.87
N ALA A 180 12.18 7.92 8.68
CA ALA A 180 12.22 9.27 8.10
C ALA A 180 11.56 10.35 8.96
N TYR A 181 10.49 10.00 9.70
CA TYR A 181 9.65 10.92 10.49
C TYR A 181 10.25 11.43 11.80
N PHE A 182 11.41 10.91 12.22
CA PHE A 182 12.09 11.28 13.47
C PHE A 182 13.55 11.70 13.23
N MET A 183 13.95 11.78 11.96
CA MET A 183 15.33 12.02 11.53
C MET A 183 15.79 13.46 11.78
N SER A 184 17.03 13.65 12.23
CA SER A 184 17.59 15.00 12.36
C SER A 184 18.12 15.56 11.02
N PRO A 185 18.16 16.90 10.84
CA PRO A 185 18.61 17.55 9.60
C PRO A 185 19.97 17.06 9.11
N GLU A 186 20.96 16.98 10.01
CA GLU A 186 22.31 16.51 9.72
C GLU A 186 22.37 15.05 9.26
N GLN A 187 21.47 14.20 9.75
CA GLN A 187 21.33 12.83 9.27
C GLN A 187 20.65 12.75 7.88
N GLY A 188 19.82 13.72 7.52
CA GLY A 188 19.22 13.83 6.18
C GLY A 188 20.21 14.34 5.14
N LEU A 189 21.20 15.14 5.57
CA LEU A 189 22.25 15.72 4.74
C LEU A 189 23.52 14.87 4.63
N ALA A 190 23.54 13.66 5.22
CA ALA A 190 24.75 12.82 5.36
C ALA A 190 25.94 13.55 6.03
N GLY A 191 25.65 14.52 6.92
CA GLY A 191 26.65 15.30 7.64
C GLY A 191 27.15 14.60 8.91
N THR A 192 28.09 15.24 9.62
CA THR A 192 28.60 14.74 10.90
C THR A 192 27.48 14.70 11.95
N VAL A 193 27.17 13.50 12.47
CA VAL A 193 26.11 13.27 13.45
C VAL A 193 26.71 13.14 14.85
N ASP A 194 26.42 14.10 15.73
CA ASP A 194 26.72 14.06 17.16
C ASP A 194 25.48 13.72 18.02
N HIS A 195 25.63 13.74 19.35
CA HIS A 195 24.59 13.37 20.30
C HIS A 195 23.35 14.28 20.28
N ARG A 196 23.46 15.51 19.72
CA ARG A 196 22.33 16.45 19.58
C ARG A 196 21.34 16.02 18.49
N ALA A 197 21.67 15.00 17.69
CA ALA A 197 20.71 14.30 16.83
C ALA A 197 19.68 13.51 17.65
N ASP A 198 20.08 12.88 18.76
CA ASP A 198 19.15 12.14 19.63
C ASP A 198 18.19 13.10 20.35
N LEU A 199 18.66 14.31 20.71
CA LEU A 199 17.83 15.36 21.32
C LEU A 199 16.77 15.89 20.34
N TYR A 200 17.13 16.05 19.06
CA TYR A 200 16.18 16.37 18.01
C TYR A 200 15.09 15.29 17.88
N ALA A 201 15.51 14.02 17.83
CA ALA A 201 14.63 12.87 17.70
C ALA A 201 13.74 12.67 18.95
N ALA A 202 14.23 13.00 20.15
CA ALA A 202 13.44 13.06 21.37
C ALA A 202 12.38 14.17 21.31
N GLY A 203 12.70 15.36 20.78
CA GLY A 203 11.72 16.43 20.52
C GLY A 203 10.64 16.03 19.52
N ALA A 204 11.03 15.38 18.41
CA ALA A 204 10.11 14.81 17.43
C ALA A 204 9.21 13.71 18.03
N THR A 205 9.77 12.88 18.91
CA THR A 205 9.03 11.85 19.66
C THR A 205 8.03 12.47 20.63
N LEU A 206 8.43 13.50 21.39
CA LEU A 206 7.55 14.24 22.31
C LEU A 206 6.35 14.86 21.56
N PHE A 207 6.59 15.49 20.41
CA PHE A 207 5.53 16.00 19.54
C PHE A 207 4.56 14.89 19.11
N TYR A 208 5.09 13.75 18.66
CA TYR A 208 4.28 12.62 18.20
C TYR A 208 3.39 12.05 19.32
N ILE A 209 3.96 11.77 20.50
CA ILE A 209 3.18 11.17 21.59
C ILE A 209 2.13 12.12 22.18
N LEU A 210 2.32 13.44 22.04
CA LEU A 210 1.34 14.44 22.49
C LEU A 210 0.19 14.69 21.51
N THR A 211 0.41 14.45 20.20
CA THR A 211 -0.53 14.81 19.12
C THR A 211 -1.09 13.62 18.33
N GLY A 212 -0.43 12.46 18.37
CA GLY A 212 -0.71 11.33 17.49
C GLY A 212 -0.30 11.55 16.03
N ARG A 213 0.43 12.64 15.71
CA ARG A 213 0.83 13.02 14.34
C ARG A 213 2.34 13.16 14.25
N HIS A 214 2.91 12.86 13.08
CA HIS A 214 4.33 13.11 12.85
C HIS A 214 4.61 14.62 12.71
N PRO A 215 5.80 15.11 13.10
CA PRO A 215 6.14 16.54 12.96
C PRO A 215 6.09 17.02 11.50
N PHE A 216 6.49 16.15 10.57
CA PHE A 216 6.41 16.41 9.13
C PHE A 216 5.84 15.19 8.41
N GLU A 217 4.81 15.40 7.59
CA GLU A 217 4.23 14.37 6.72
C GLU A 217 4.63 14.60 5.26
N GLY A 218 4.64 13.55 4.43
CA GLY A 218 4.99 13.65 3.01
C GLY A 218 4.60 12.41 2.22
N LYS A 219 4.54 12.53 0.89
CA LYS A 219 4.16 11.44 -0.02
C LYS A 219 5.28 10.41 -0.23
N SER A 220 6.48 10.70 0.27
CA SER A 220 7.65 9.82 0.22
C SER A 220 8.60 10.14 1.39
N SER A 221 9.44 9.19 1.79
CA SER A 221 10.48 9.41 2.81
C SER A 221 11.42 10.57 2.43
N ILE A 222 11.71 10.76 1.14
CA ILE A 222 12.55 11.85 0.64
C ILE A 222 11.88 13.21 0.90
N GLU A 223 10.57 13.34 0.67
CA GLU A 223 9.82 14.56 0.99
C GLU A 223 9.86 14.86 2.50
N VAL A 224 9.66 13.84 3.34
CA VAL A 224 9.73 13.97 4.82
C VAL A 224 11.12 14.43 5.26
N ILE A 225 12.19 13.84 4.71
CA ILE A 225 13.58 14.24 4.98
C ILE A 225 13.85 15.69 4.57
N HIS A 226 13.36 16.14 3.41
CA HIS A 226 13.47 17.54 2.99
C HIS A 226 12.80 18.51 3.97
N LYS A 227 11.66 18.15 4.56
CA LYS A 227 10.98 18.97 5.58
C LYS A 227 11.74 18.98 6.91
N HIS A 228 12.29 17.84 7.32
CA HIS A 228 13.22 17.79 8.46
C HIS A 228 14.45 18.68 8.24
N ILE A 229 14.95 18.82 7.01
CA ILE A 229 16.05 19.75 6.67
C ILE A 229 15.59 21.22 6.65
N GLY A 230 14.52 21.54 5.90
CA GLY A 230 14.16 22.93 5.53
C GLY A 230 13.03 23.57 6.35
N ASP A 231 11.91 22.87 6.54
CA ASP A 231 10.66 23.46 7.06
C ASP A 231 10.76 23.76 8.56
N PRO A 232 10.28 24.90 9.09
CA PRO A 232 10.35 25.19 10.53
C PRO A 232 9.64 24.12 11.37
N PRO A 233 10.07 23.87 12.63
CA PRO A 233 9.37 22.95 13.53
C PRO A 233 7.87 23.30 13.64
N PRO A 234 6.97 22.30 13.63
CA PRO A 234 5.54 22.55 13.77
C PRO A 234 5.22 23.07 15.18
N ASN A 235 4.53 24.21 15.25
CA ASN A 235 4.04 24.73 16.52
C ASN A 235 2.89 23.85 17.03
N ILE A 236 3.15 23.09 18.10
CA ILE A 236 2.18 22.15 18.70
C ILE A 236 0.90 22.84 19.18
N VAL A 237 0.96 24.11 19.60
CA VAL A 237 -0.21 24.87 20.09
C VAL A 237 -1.26 25.06 19.00
N LEU A 238 -0.87 25.08 17.73
CA LEU A 238 -1.80 25.14 16.59
C LEU A 238 -2.60 23.84 16.39
N ILE A 239 -2.11 22.72 16.94
CA ILE A 239 -2.70 21.38 16.82
C ILE A 239 -3.44 20.97 18.10
N LYS A 240 -2.86 21.31 19.27
CA LYS A 240 -3.40 21.00 20.60
C LYS A 240 -3.25 22.25 21.49
N PRO A 241 -4.20 23.21 21.42
CA PRO A 241 -4.10 24.49 22.13
C PRO A 241 -3.99 24.37 23.66
N ASP A 242 -4.51 23.28 24.23
CA ASP A 242 -4.47 23.00 25.67
C ASP A 242 -3.08 22.55 26.17
N VAL A 243 -2.08 22.45 25.28
CA VAL A 243 -0.69 22.16 25.64
C VAL A 243 -0.01 23.42 26.18
N PRO A 244 0.59 23.39 27.39
CA PRO A 244 1.32 24.52 27.93
C PRO A 244 2.42 25.03 27.00
N LEU A 245 2.59 26.35 26.91
CA LEU A 245 3.56 27.00 26.00
C LEU A 245 5.00 26.51 26.19
N TRP A 246 5.39 26.13 27.41
CA TRP A 246 6.70 25.58 27.70
C TRP A 246 7.00 24.29 26.93
N VAL A 247 5.98 23.45 26.68
CA VAL A 247 6.12 22.22 25.87
C VAL A 247 6.41 22.59 24.42
N SER A 248 5.75 23.61 23.89
CA SER A 248 6.02 24.13 22.55
C SER A 248 7.44 24.69 22.44
N ALA A 249 7.92 25.41 23.46
CA ALA A 249 9.28 25.93 23.51
C ALA A 249 10.33 24.81 23.59
N VAL A 250 10.07 23.74 24.35
CA VAL A 250 10.94 22.55 24.40
C VAL A 250 10.99 21.85 23.05
N ILE A 251 9.85 21.64 22.39
CA ILE A 251 9.79 20.99 21.06
C ILE A 251 10.51 21.86 20.02
N ASP A 252 10.21 23.16 19.94
CA ASP A 252 10.90 24.10 19.02
C ASP A 252 12.41 24.02 19.22
N ARG A 253 12.89 24.27 20.44
CA ARG A 253 14.33 24.32 20.74
C ARG A 253 15.02 23.00 20.43
N SER A 254 14.38 21.87 20.72
CA SER A 254 14.91 20.53 20.38
C SER A 254 15.01 20.31 18.88
N MET A 255 14.01 20.79 18.12
CA MET A 255 13.89 20.57 16.68
C MET A 255 14.52 21.68 15.80
N ARG A 256 15.27 22.62 16.38
CA ARG A 256 16.01 23.64 15.61
C ARG A 256 16.98 23.01 14.62
N LYS A 257 17.11 23.64 13.45
CA LYS A 257 17.83 23.04 12.32
C LYS A 257 19.33 22.90 12.58
N LYS A 258 19.99 23.93 13.09
CA LYS A 258 21.41 23.85 13.48
C LYS A 258 21.54 23.14 14.84
N PRO A 259 22.42 22.14 14.99
CA PRO A 259 22.69 21.50 16.29
C PRO A 259 23.15 22.47 17.39
N ALA A 260 23.85 23.55 17.03
CA ALA A 260 24.30 24.59 17.96
C ALA A 260 23.15 25.35 18.66
N ASP A 261 21.98 25.44 18.02
CA ASP A 261 20.85 26.25 18.54
C ASP A 261 19.95 25.43 19.49
N ARG A 262 20.18 24.11 19.59
CA ARG A 262 19.41 23.14 20.38
C ARG A 262 19.80 23.14 21.86
N TYR A 263 19.21 22.24 22.64
CA TYR A 263 19.81 21.76 23.89
C TYR A 263 21.16 21.10 23.58
N GLN A 264 22.17 21.31 24.44
CA GLN A 264 23.52 20.80 24.23
C GLN A 264 23.79 19.48 24.97
N THR A 265 22.97 19.13 25.96
CA THR A 265 23.00 17.82 26.64
C THR A 265 21.58 17.30 26.92
N ALA A 266 21.46 15.99 27.17
CA ALA A 266 20.18 15.38 27.52
C ALA A 266 19.71 15.83 28.92
N GLU A 267 20.66 16.04 29.83
CA GLU A 267 20.46 16.56 31.19
C GLU A 267 19.93 17.99 31.18
N GLU A 268 20.38 18.85 30.26
CA GLU A 268 19.85 20.21 30.07
C GLU A 268 18.37 20.16 29.68
N MET A 269 18.04 19.34 28.67
CA MET A 269 16.67 19.18 28.18
C MET A 269 15.75 18.58 29.26
N ALA A 270 16.18 17.51 29.93
CA ALA A 270 15.42 16.87 31.01
C ALA A 270 15.26 17.80 32.22
N GLY A 271 16.29 18.57 32.56
CA GLY A 271 16.25 19.58 33.61
C GLY A 271 15.23 20.68 33.35
N VAL A 272 15.14 21.16 32.10
CA VAL A 272 14.14 22.17 31.69
C VAL A 272 12.71 21.61 31.75
N ILE A 273 12.46 20.40 31.23
CA ILE A 273 11.14 19.76 31.31
C ILE A 273 10.74 19.54 32.78
N ARG A 274 11.65 19.02 33.60
CA ARG A 274 11.43 18.79 35.04
C ARG A 274 11.17 20.09 35.82
N LYS A 275 11.84 21.18 35.46
CA LYS A 275 11.57 22.51 36.02
C LYS A 275 10.14 22.94 35.73
N TYR A 276 9.72 22.88 34.46
CA TYR A 276 8.37 23.28 34.07
C TYR A 276 7.25 22.36 34.58
N LEU A 277 7.48 21.06 34.76
CA LEU A 277 6.52 20.17 35.44
C LEU A 277 6.31 20.55 36.91
N LYS A 278 7.37 21.00 37.61
CA LYS A 278 7.26 21.47 39.00
C LYS A 278 6.61 22.84 39.11
N GLU A 279 7.00 23.78 38.25
CA GLU A 279 6.50 25.17 38.28
C GLU A 279 5.09 25.30 37.67
N GLY A 280 4.78 24.50 36.64
CA GLY A 280 3.45 24.44 36.02
C GLY A 280 2.35 23.87 36.92
N MET A 281 2.70 23.15 37.99
CA MET A 281 1.77 22.80 39.08
C MET A 281 1.57 23.94 40.11
N SER A 282 2.18 25.12 39.93
CA SER A 282 2.08 26.24 40.88
C SER A 282 1.90 27.63 40.26
N SER A 283 1.99 27.80 38.93
CA SER A 283 1.73 29.11 38.30
C SER A 283 1.16 28.99 36.88
N SER A 284 -0.13 29.31 36.76
CA SER A 284 -0.78 29.63 35.48
C SER A 284 -0.56 31.11 35.15
N ASN A 285 0.44 31.38 34.31
CA ASN A 285 0.70 32.61 33.51
C ASN A 285 2.21 32.89 33.50
N GLU A 286 2.85 32.73 32.34
CA GLU A 286 3.83 33.69 31.85
C GLU A 286 4.01 33.49 30.34
N MET A 287 3.73 34.55 29.58
CA MET A 287 3.79 34.57 28.11
C MET A 287 4.62 35.79 27.69
N SER A 288 5.94 35.63 27.69
CA SER A 288 6.87 36.58 27.05
C SER A 288 8.26 35.96 26.88
N LEU A 289 8.79 36.06 25.65
CA LEU A 289 10.21 36.26 25.37
C LEU A 289 10.42 36.49 23.86
N ASP A 290 11.07 37.60 23.52
CA ASP A 290 11.20 38.13 22.16
C ASP A 290 12.25 37.42 21.29
N ILE A 291 12.11 37.51 19.96
CA ILE A 291 13.14 37.12 18.99
C ILE A 291 13.36 38.23 17.93
N PRO A 292 14.43 39.04 18.04
CA PRO A 292 14.72 40.15 17.12
C PRO A 292 15.61 39.76 15.91
N GLU A 293 15.42 38.58 15.30
CA GLU A 293 16.21 38.13 14.14
C GLU A 293 15.40 37.97 12.82
N LEU A 294 14.07 37.96 12.86
CA LEU A 294 13.26 37.73 11.65
C LEU A 294 13.27 38.94 10.68
N THR A 295 13.48 40.15 11.20
CA THR A 295 13.34 41.42 10.47
C THR A 295 14.44 41.65 9.43
N GLN A 296 15.60 40.98 9.52
CA GLN A 296 16.69 41.17 8.56
C GLN A 296 16.53 40.40 7.26
N ARG A 297 15.91 39.20 7.27
CA ARG A 297 15.87 38.31 6.10
C ARG A 297 14.83 38.65 5.04
N ILE A 298 13.93 39.59 5.29
CA ILE A 298 12.87 40.00 4.35
C ILE A 298 13.36 41.07 3.34
N LYS A 299 14.50 41.73 3.60
CA LYS A 299 14.99 42.84 2.75
C LYS A 299 15.81 42.42 1.52
N ASP A 300 16.37 41.21 1.48
CA ASP A 300 17.43 40.89 0.51
C ASP A 300 16.96 40.19 -0.78
N THR A 301 15.69 39.76 -0.87
CA THR A 301 15.18 38.98 -2.02
C THR A 301 14.31 39.79 -2.99
N ALA A 302 14.29 41.12 -2.88
CA ALA A 302 13.45 42.01 -3.67
C ALA A 302 14.22 42.89 -4.67
N ALA A 303 15.26 42.37 -5.33
CA ALA A 303 15.95 43.09 -6.41
C ALA A 303 16.71 42.19 -7.42
N ARG A 304 16.04 41.79 -8.52
CA ARG A 304 16.46 41.94 -9.94
C ARG A 304 15.92 40.83 -10.87
N GLN A 305 15.39 41.25 -12.03
CA GLN A 305 15.04 40.43 -13.19
C GLN A 305 15.88 40.86 -14.41
N GLU A 306 16.34 39.89 -15.23
CA GLU A 306 16.41 39.85 -16.72
C GLU A 306 17.11 40.98 -17.53
N PRO A 307 17.46 40.85 -18.86
CA PRO A 307 16.77 40.05 -19.92
C PRO A 307 17.57 39.41 -21.12
N SER A 308 16.95 38.35 -21.71
CA SER A 308 16.61 38.03 -23.12
C SER A 308 17.53 38.05 -24.38
N ARG A 309 17.16 37.13 -25.32
CA ARG A 309 17.38 37.02 -26.82
C ARG A 309 18.59 36.22 -27.34
N ASP A 310 18.56 35.47 -28.45
CA ASP A 310 17.53 34.91 -29.39
C ASP A 310 18.23 33.77 -30.24
N GLY A 311 17.63 32.92 -31.10
CA GLY A 311 16.24 32.64 -31.53
C GLY A 311 16.17 31.81 -32.86
N GLN A 312 14.97 31.32 -33.24
CA GLN A 312 14.55 30.79 -34.60
C GLN A 312 15.06 29.41 -35.13
N ALA A 313 14.39 28.68 -36.05
CA ALA A 313 12.96 28.54 -36.46
C ALA A 313 12.79 27.40 -37.52
N ALA A 314 11.57 26.86 -37.72
CA ALA A 314 10.98 26.47 -39.05
C ALA A 314 9.59 25.79 -38.94
N GLN A 315 8.67 26.10 -39.87
CA GLN A 315 7.33 25.49 -40.04
C GLN A 315 7.08 25.13 -41.53
N ALA A 316 6.19 24.18 -41.84
CA ALA A 316 5.53 24.08 -43.16
C ALA A 316 4.26 23.20 -43.21
N LYS A 317 3.14 23.80 -43.67
CA LYS A 317 1.95 23.22 -44.36
C LYS A 317 0.94 24.38 -44.61
N PRO A 318 -0.11 24.26 -45.47
CA PRO A 318 -0.55 23.15 -46.33
C PRO A 318 -0.83 23.54 -47.80
N ASP A 319 -1.33 22.61 -48.64
CA ASP A 319 -2.34 22.95 -49.68
C ASP A 319 -3.21 21.72 -50.11
N ARG A 320 -4.28 21.94 -50.88
CA ARG A 320 -5.28 20.94 -51.36
C ARG A 320 -5.55 21.05 -52.87
N SER A 321 -5.76 19.92 -53.57
CA SER A 321 -6.77 19.80 -54.66
C SER A 321 -6.97 18.36 -55.19
N ALA A 322 -8.20 18.09 -55.67
CA ALA A 322 -8.69 17.20 -56.76
C ALA A 322 -7.83 16.00 -57.30
N THR A 323 -8.32 14.85 -57.79
CA THR A 323 -9.67 14.27 -58.11
C THR A 323 -9.54 12.75 -58.38
N ALA A 324 -10.64 11.98 -58.43
CA ALA A 324 -10.67 10.56 -58.87
C ALA A 324 -11.31 10.42 -60.28
N PRO A 325 -10.97 9.40 -61.12
CA PRO A 325 -11.75 8.13 -61.23
C PRO A 325 -10.87 6.90 -61.69
N PRO A 326 -11.37 5.84 -62.39
CA PRO A 326 -12.23 4.71 -61.99
C PRO A 326 -11.52 3.30 -62.13
N PRO A 327 -12.17 2.14 -61.84
CA PRO A 327 -11.50 0.82 -61.71
C PRO A 327 -11.64 -0.16 -62.91
N PRO A 328 -10.71 -1.14 -63.08
CA PRO A 328 -10.80 -2.30 -64.00
C PRO A 328 -10.77 -3.68 -63.24
N PRO A 329 -10.83 -4.89 -63.87
CA PRO A 329 -11.77 -5.97 -63.45
C PRO A 329 -11.12 -7.23 -62.81
N PRO A 330 -11.92 -8.23 -62.35
CA PRO A 330 -11.41 -9.43 -61.68
C PRO A 330 -10.96 -10.56 -62.64
N PRO A 331 -9.88 -11.32 -62.30
CA PRO A 331 -9.49 -12.54 -63.02
C PRO A 331 -10.22 -13.81 -62.50
N PRO A 332 -10.25 -14.92 -63.28
CA PRO A 332 -11.31 -15.94 -63.19
C PRO A 332 -10.97 -17.19 -62.34
N ALA A 333 -12.00 -18.02 -62.13
CA ALA A 333 -11.93 -19.27 -61.38
C ALA A 333 -11.17 -20.41 -62.10
N GLY A 334 -10.35 -21.14 -61.34
CA GLY A 334 -9.70 -22.38 -61.76
C GLY A 334 -10.40 -23.65 -61.24
N PRO A 335 -10.08 -24.86 -61.76
CA PRO A 335 -11.00 -26.00 -61.75
C PRO A 335 -11.00 -26.85 -60.47
N GLN A 336 -12.14 -27.50 -60.20
CA GLN A 336 -12.31 -28.50 -59.13
C GLN A 336 -11.58 -29.82 -59.44
N PRO A 337 -10.87 -30.42 -58.46
CA PRO A 337 -10.48 -31.84 -58.51
C PRO A 337 -11.67 -32.76 -58.17
N ARG A 338 -11.78 -33.87 -58.90
CA ARG A 338 -12.79 -34.93 -58.70
C ARG A 338 -12.64 -35.65 -57.34
N PRO A 339 -13.72 -36.26 -56.81
CA PRO A 339 -13.65 -37.03 -55.56
C PRO A 339 -12.73 -38.25 -55.68
N ALA A 340 -11.87 -38.43 -54.68
CA ALA A 340 -11.04 -39.62 -54.55
C ALA A 340 -11.85 -40.84 -54.08
N ARG A 341 -11.44 -42.03 -54.53
CA ARG A 341 -12.06 -43.32 -54.17
C ARG A 341 -12.06 -43.55 -52.66
N THR A 342 -13.21 -43.97 -52.12
CA THR A 342 -13.36 -44.40 -50.72
C THR A 342 -12.76 -45.80 -50.51
N GLY A 343 -11.61 -45.86 -49.84
CA GLY A 343 -11.13 -47.06 -49.15
C GLY A 343 -11.73 -47.17 -47.73
N PRO A 344 -11.66 -48.34 -47.07
CA PRO A 344 -12.31 -48.58 -45.77
C PRO A 344 -11.55 -47.90 -44.61
N ALA A 345 -11.77 -46.59 -44.44
CA ALA A 345 -11.08 -45.75 -43.44
C ALA A 345 -11.91 -45.41 -42.19
N VAL A 346 -12.89 -46.25 -41.82
CA VAL A 346 -13.86 -45.93 -40.75
C VAL A 346 -13.25 -45.95 -39.34
N GLN A 347 -12.18 -46.73 -39.10
CA GLN A 347 -11.53 -46.80 -37.77
C GLN A 347 -10.47 -45.70 -37.53
N HIS A 348 -9.71 -45.27 -38.55
CA HIS A 348 -8.67 -44.25 -38.37
C HIS A 348 -9.22 -42.83 -38.16
N ALA A 349 -10.41 -42.53 -38.70
CA ALA A 349 -11.04 -41.22 -38.53
C ALA A 349 -11.33 -40.89 -37.05
N GLY A 350 -11.88 -41.84 -36.29
CA GLY A 350 -12.18 -41.66 -34.86
C GLY A 350 -10.93 -41.41 -34.02
N LEU A 351 -9.86 -42.18 -34.24
CA LEU A 351 -8.59 -42.05 -33.53
C LEU A 351 -7.89 -40.71 -33.84
N HIS A 352 -7.96 -40.25 -35.09
CA HIS A 352 -7.40 -38.97 -35.50
C HIS A 352 -8.21 -37.77 -34.97
N ARG A 353 -9.56 -37.90 -34.86
CA ARG A 353 -10.42 -36.89 -34.19
C ARG A 353 -10.09 -36.77 -32.70
N SER A 354 -9.96 -37.88 -31.97
CA SER A 354 -9.62 -37.87 -30.55
C SER A 354 -8.19 -37.39 -30.28
N ALA A 355 -7.21 -37.77 -31.13
CA ALA A 355 -5.85 -37.25 -31.04
C ALA A 355 -5.78 -35.72 -31.23
N ARG A 356 -6.52 -35.16 -32.20
CA ARG A 356 -6.62 -33.70 -32.39
C ARG A 356 -7.27 -33.00 -31.20
N PHE A 357 -8.31 -33.60 -30.61
CA PHE A 357 -8.96 -33.08 -29.41
C PHE A 357 -8.01 -33.04 -28.20
N LEU A 358 -7.30 -34.15 -27.93
CA LEU A 358 -6.31 -34.22 -26.85
C LEU A 358 -5.16 -33.24 -27.05
N LEU A 359 -4.68 -33.07 -28.30
CA LEU A 359 -3.68 -32.06 -28.64
C LEU A 359 -4.19 -30.65 -28.36
N HIS A 360 -5.41 -30.30 -28.78
CA HIS A 360 -5.98 -28.98 -28.52
C HIS A 360 -6.09 -28.70 -27.01
N LEU A 361 -6.56 -29.67 -26.23
CA LEU A 361 -6.68 -29.59 -24.78
C LEU A 361 -5.31 -29.44 -24.09
N ALA A 362 -4.29 -30.17 -24.55
CA ALA A 362 -2.93 -30.04 -24.04
C ALA A 362 -2.35 -28.64 -24.32
N LEU A 363 -2.54 -28.12 -25.54
CA LEU A 363 -2.08 -26.78 -25.92
C LEU A 363 -2.79 -25.66 -25.15
N SER A 364 -4.11 -25.77 -24.95
CA SER A 364 -4.91 -24.77 -24.24
C SER A 364 -4.67 -24.75 -22.73
N LEU A 365 -4.20 -25.86 -22.13
CA LEU A 365 -3.75 -25.93 -20.73
C LEU A 365 -2.29 -25.48 -20.57
N ALA A 366 -1.40 -25.84 -21.50
CA ALA A 366 0.02 -25.51 -21.44
C ALA A 366 0.32 -24.02 -21.67
N ALA A 367 -0.44 -23.33 -22.55
CA ALA A 367 -0.22 -21.91 -22.81
C ALA A 367 -0.42 -21.01 -21.56
N PRO A 368 -1.52 -21.14 -20.78
CA PRO A 368 -1.66 -20.46 -19.48
C PRO A 368 -0.58 -20.83 -18.47
N ALA A 369 -0.13 -22.09 -18.42
CA ALA A 369 0.94 -22.49 -17.50
C ALA A 369 2.29 -21.81 -17.82
N LEU A 370 2.63 -21.66 -19.10
CA LEU A 370 3.81 -20.89 -19.53
C LEU A 370 3.63 -19.38 -19.30
N ALA A 371 2.42 -18.83 -19.45
CA ALA A 371 2.12 -17.44 -19.12
C ALA A 371 2.27 -17.18 -17.61
N LEU A 372 1.81 -18.10 -16.75
CA LEU A 372 2.03 -18.07 -15.30
C LEU A 372 3.53 -18.08 -14.98
N LEU A 373 4.31 -18.99 -15.57
CA LEU A 373 5.77 -19.04 -15.39
C LEU A 373 6.47 -17.74 -15.83
N ALA A 374 6.01 -17.12 -16.93
CA ALA A 374 6.53 -15.83 -17.35
C ALA A 374 6.22 -14.73 -16.32
N GLY A 375 4.99 -14.67 -15.81
CA GLY A 375 4.60 -13.72 -14.75
C GLY A 375 5.41 -13.93 -13.46
N SER A 376 5.63 -15.18 -13.08
CA SER A 376 6.41 -15.56 -11.89
C SER A 376 7.91 -15.25 -11.97
N ALA A 377 8.41 -14.76 -13.11
CA ALA A 377 9.83 -14.45 -13.29
C ALA A 377 10.28 -13.12 -12.64
N GLY A 378 9.33 -12.27 -12.22
CA GLY A 378 9.63 -11.01 -11.53
C GLY A 378 10.16 -11.21 -10.11
N ALA A 379 11.11 -10.38 -9.68
CA ALA A 379 11.54 -10.29 -8.29
C ALA A 379 10.49 -9.56 -7.43
N GLY A 380 10.52 -9.80 -6.12
CA GLY A 380 9.64 -9.13 -5.15
C GLY A 380 9.69 -7.60 -5.28
N TYR A 381 8.54 -6.96 -5.11
CA TYR A 381 8.30 -5.55 -5.43
C TYR A 381 9.29 -4.59 -4.73
N SER A 382 10.33 -4.15 -5.44
CA SER A 382 11.27 -3.10 -4.98
C SER A 382 10.94 -1.70 -5.55
N GLY A 383 9.65 -1.39 -5.70
CA GLY A 383 9.11 -0.04 -5.90
C GLY A 383 9.33 0.66 -7.25
N GLN A 384 10.25 0.21 -8.11
CA GLN A 384 10.61 0.95 -9.34
C GLN A 384 9.78 0.60 -10.60
N ALA A 385 9.02 -0.49 -10.62
CA ALA A 385 8.25 -0.93 -11.78
C ALA A 385 6.82 -1.39 -11.41
N HIS A 386 5.88 -1.18 -12.33
CA HIS A 386 4.52 -1.71 -12.19
C HIS A 386 4.54 -3.25 -12.12
N PRO A 387 3.74 -3.94 -11.28
CA PRO A 387 3.86 -5.39 -11.06
C PRO A 387 3.85 -6.21 -12.36
N LEU A 388 2.98 -5.88 -13.30
CA LEU A 388 2.89 -6.51 -14.63
C LEU A 388 4.16 -6.39 -15.50
N LEU A 389 5.03 -5.41 -15.24
CA LEU A 389 6.28 -5.19 -15.98
C LEU A 389 7.51 -5.71 -15.23
N ALA A 390 7.42 -5.97 -13.93
CA ALA A 390 8.51 -6.50 -13.13
C ALA A 390 9.17 -7.77 -13.75
N PRO A 391 8.43 -8.76 -14.29
CA PRO A 391 9.05 -9.96 -14.87
C PRO A 391 9.95 -9.67 -16.08
N LEU A 392 9.55 -8.70 -16.91
CA LEU A 392 10.30 -8.23 -18.07
C LEU A 392 11.54 -7.42 -17.68
N VAL A 393 11.54 -6.77 -16.51
CA VAL A 393 12.69 -5.99 -16.01
C VAL A 393 13.72 -6.87 -15.30
N TYR A 394 13.27 -7.78 -14.41
CA TYR A 394 14.20 -8.57 -13.56
C TYR A 394 14.79 -9.80 -14.26
N LYS A 395 13.98 -10.54 -15.03
CA LYS A 395 14.44 -11.74 -15.76
C LYS A 395 13.92 -11.69 -17.21
N PRO A 396 14.33 -10.68 -18.01
CA PRO A 396 13.84 -10.49 -19.38
C PRO A 396 13.89 -11.76 -20.19
N PHE A 397 15.04 -12.45 -20.25
CA PHE A 397 15.21 -13.67 -21.04
C PHE A 397 14.21 -14.78 -20.68
N VAL A 398 13.98 -15.04 -19.39
CA VAL A 398 13.01 -16.06 -18.95
C VAL A 398 11.58 -15.63 -19.24
N SER A 399 11.22 -14.39 -18.90
CA SER A 399 9.88 -13.85 -19.12
C SER A 399 9.51 -13.79 -20.61
N LEU A 400 10.42 -13.31 -21.47
CA LEU A 400 10.22 -13.24 -22.92
C LEU A 400 10.19 -14.63 -23.56
N PHE A 401 11.06 -15.57 -23.13
CA PHE A 401 11.03 -16.94 -23.63
C PHE A 401 9.71 -17.65 -23.28
N CYS A 402 9.28 -17.58 -22.02
CA CYS A 402 8.02 -18.17 -21.58
C CYS A 402 6.80 -17.51 -22.24
N LEU A 403 6.79 -16.18 -22.45
CA LEU A 403 5.74 -15.49 -23.20
C LEU A 403 5.71 -15.88 -24.68
N ALA A 404 6.87 -15.98 -25.34
CA ALA A 404 6.96 -16.40 -26.74
C ALA A 404 6.49 -17.85 -26.92
N ALA A 405 6.88 -18.75 -26.02
CA ALA A 405 6.41 -20.12 -26.00
C ALA A 405 4.90 -20.21 -25.71
N ALA A 406 4.38 -19.46 -24.73
CA ALA A 406 2.96 -19.37 -24.43
C ALA A 406 2.14 -18.86 -25.64
N GLY A 407 2.63 -17.82 -26.32
CA GLY A 407 2.03 -17.28 -27.54
C GLY A 407 2.08 -18.26 -28.71
N GLY A 408 3.16 -19.03 -28.86
CA GLY A 408 3.30 -20.10 -29.84
C GLY A 408 2.31 -21.24 -29.62
N LEU A 409 2.20 -21.74 -28.38
CA LEU A 409 1.20 -22.76 -28.01
C LEU A 409 -0.23 -22.25 -28.18
N PHE A 410 -0.51 -21.00 -27.82
CA PHE A 410 -1.81 -20.35 -28.04
C PHE A 410 -2.15 -20.26 -29.53
N ALA A 411 -1.21 -19.82 -30.38
CA ALA A 411 -1.41 -19.73 -31.82
C ALA A 411 -1.67 -21.13 -32.40
N TRP A 412 -0.91 -22.14 -32.00
CA TRP A 412 -1.10 -23.53 -32.42
C TRP A 412 -2.46 -24.08 -31.96
N ALA A 413 -2.91 -23.75 -30.74
CA ALA A 413 -4.25 -24.07 -30.27
C ALA A 413 -5.33 -23.44 -31.17
N GLN A 414 -5.19 -22.18 -31.61
CA GLN A 414 -6.14 -21.60 -32.57
C GLN A 414 -6.07 -22.25 -33.97
N PHE A 415 -4.89 -22.67 -34.43
CA PHE A 415 -4.72 -23.36 -35.72
C PHE A 415 -5.26 -24.79 -35.77
N THR A 416 -5.36 -25.48 -34.62
CA THR A 416 -5.95 -26.83 -34.53
C THR A 416 -7.49 -26.84 -34.59
N ARG A 417 -8.14 -25.66 -34.61
CA ARG A 417 -9.59 -25.51 -34.70
C ARG A 417 -10.08 -25.51 -36.14
N HIS A 418 -11.27 -26.08 -36.37
CA HIS A 418 -11.93 -26.09 -37.69
C HIS A 418 -12.28 -24.67 -38.16
N HIS A 419 -12.98 -23.91 -37.32
CA HIS A 419 -13.22 -22.49 -37.57
C HIS A 419 -12.06 -21.66 -37.02
N ARG A 420 -11.08 -21.38 -37.89
CA ARG A 420 -9.98 -20.45 -37.61
C ARG A 420 -10.56 -19.10 -37.17
N PHE A 421 -10.15 -18.63 -35.99
CA PHE A 421 -10.54 -17.33 -35.41
C PHE A 421 -12.03 -17.13 -35.08
N ALA A 422 -12.72 -18.10 -34.47
CA ALA A 422 -14.00 -17.77 -33.83
C ALA A 422 -13.76 -16.79 -32.64
N PHE A 423 -14.18 -15.53 -32.83
CA PHE A 423 -13.89 -14.38 -31.99
C PHE A 423 -13.97 -14.65 -30.48
N TRP A 424 -15.11 -15.16 -30.01
CA TRP A 424 -15.35 -15.38 -28.58
C TRP A 424 -14.39 -16.38 -27.93
N HIS A 425 -14.09 -17.49 -28.60
CA HIS A 425 -13.13 -18.47 -28.09
C HIS A 425 -11.73 -17.87 -28.01
N THR A 426 -11.29 -17.14 -29.05
CA THR A 426 -9.99 -16.48 -29.08
C THR A 426 -9.88 -15.40 -28.00
N ALA A 427 -10.93 -14.60 -27.79
CA ALA A 427 -10.99 -13.58 -26.75
C ALA A 427 -10.94 -14.18 -25.34
N ILE A 428 -11.73 -15.22 -25.04
CA ILE A 428 -11.73 -15.91 -23.74
C ILE A 428 -10.39 -16.60 -23.47
N SER A 429 -9.81 -17.26 -24.48
CA SER A 429 -8.50 -17.91 -24.38
C SER A 429 -7.37 -16.89 -24.13
N LEU A 430 -7.44 -15.71 -24.77
CA LEU A 430 -6.48 -14.63 -24.56
C LEU A 430 -6.64 -14.00 -23.16
N ALA A 431 -7.88 -13.82 -22.69
CA ALA A 431 -8.16 -13.35 -21.33
C ALA A 431 -7.63 -14.34 -20.28
N ALA A 432 -7.76 -15.65 -20.50
CA ALA A 432 -7.16 -16.67 -19.64
C ALA A 432 -5.62 -16.58 -19.59
N LEU A 433 -4.98 -16.34 -20.74
CA LEU A 433 -3.53 -16.16 -20.85
C LEU A 433 -3.04 -14.93 -20.06
N LEU A 434 -3.74 -13.80 -20.23
CA LEU A 434 -3.45 -12.55 -19.51
C LEU A 434 -3.69 -12.67 -18.00
N ALA A 435 -4.76 -13.37 -17.59
CA ALA A 435 -5.05 -13.64 -16.18
C ALA A 435 -3.96 -14.53 -15.53
N ALA A 436 -3.49 -15.57 -16.23
CA ALA A 436 -2.42 -16.43 -15.76
C ALA A 436 -1.09 -15.68 -15.59
N TYR A 437 -0.70 -14.86 -16.59
CA TYR A 437 0.47 -13.98 -16.47
C TYR A 437 0.35 -13.01 -15.30
N SER A 438 -0.82 -12.37 -15.17
CA SER A 438 -1.08 -11.41 -14.09
C SER A 438 -0.99 -12.10 -12.71
N ALA A 439 -1.51 -13.32 -12.56
CA ALA A 439 -1.41 -14.06 -11.30
C ALA A 439 0.05 -14.30 -10.87
N GLY A 440 0.92 -14.71 -11.80
CA GLY A 440 2.35 -14.87 -11.51
C GLY A 440 3.05 -13.54 -11.19
N ALA A 441 2.65 -12.46 -11.87
CA ALA A 441 3.25 -11.13 -11.69
C ALA A 441 2.81 -10.39 -10.40
N PHE A 442 1.64 -10.74 -9.84
CA PHE A 442 1.11 -10.14 -8.60
C PHE A 442 1.38 -10.97 -7.34
N ILE A 443 1.71 -12.26 -7.45
CA ILE A 443 1.97 -13.13 -6.30
C ILE A 443 3.46 -13.11 -5.95
N HIS A 444 3.77 -12.44 -4.83
CA HIS A 444 5.14 -12.23 -4.37
C HIS A 444 5.59 -13.39 -3.47
N GLY A 445 6.45 -14.27 -4.01
CA GLY A 445 7.22 -15.21 -3.18
C GLY A 445 8.37 -14.51 -2.45
N SER A 446 8.86 -15.10 -1.36
CA SER A 446 9.95 -14.51 -0.57
C SER A 446 11.28 -14.38 -1.35
N ALA A 447 12.23 -13.66 -0.78
CA ALA A 447 13.54 -13.36 -1.37
C ALA A 447 14.45 -14.60 -1.43
N GLY A 448 14.18 -15.47 -2.40
CA GLY A 448 14.91 -16.73 -2.60
C GLY A 448 14.18 -17.69 -3.54
N PHE A 449 12.84 -17.56 -3.65
CA PHE A 449 12.04 -18.40 -4.54
C PHE A 449 12.46 -18.23 -6.00
N ASP A 450 12.71 -19.35 -6.67
CA ASP A 450 12.91 -19.41 -8.11
C ASP A 450 11.58 -19.23 -8.86
N THR A 451 11.66 -19.12 -10.19
CA THR A 451 10.48 -18.88 -11.04
C THR A 451 9.44 -20.02 -10.93
N VAL A 452 9.89 -21.27 -10.76
CA VAL A 452 9.01 -22.43 -10.63
C VAL A 452 8.33 -22.45 -9.26
N SER A 453 9.07 -22.22 -8.17
CA SER A 453 8.50 -22.15 -6.82
C SER A 453 7.49 -21.02 -6.68
N ARG A 454 7.67 -19.87 -7.35
CA ARG A 454 6.67 -18.79 -7.39
C ARG A 454 5.41 -19.19 -8.16
N ALA A 455 5.55 -19.88 -9.30
CA ALA A 455 4.39 -20.42 -10.02
C ALA A 455 3.63 -21.48 -9.21
N PHE A 456 4.34 -22.32 -8.46
CA PHE A 456 3.73 -23.29 -7.55
C PHE A 456 3.04 -22.63 -6.34
N LEU A 457 3.65 -21.59 -5.76
CA LEU A 457 3.02 -20.77 -4.72
C LEU A 457 1.71 -20.14 -5.23
N ALA A 458 1.73 -19.56 -6.43
CA ALA A 458 0.53 -19.02 -7.07
C ALA A 458 -0.58 -20.08 -7.25
N ALA A 459 -0.22 -21.29 -7.71
CA ALA A 459 -1.14 -22.42 -7.81
C ALA A 459 -1.72 -22.85 -6.46
N SER A 460 -0.87 -22.95 -5.43
CA SER A 460 -1.28 -23.31 -4.06
C SER A 460 -2.23 -22.27 -3.45
N MET A 461 -1.88 -20.98 -3.55
CA MET A 461 -2.74 -19.88 -3.10
C MET A 461 -4.09 -19.86 -3.83
N SER A 462 -4.11 -20.14 -5.13
CA SER A 462 -5.36 -20.26 -5.90
C SER A 462 -6.22 -21.45 -5.48
N ALA A 463 -5.61 -22.56 -5.04
CA ALA A 463 -6.34 -23.73 -4.56
C ALA A 463 -6.92 -23.49 -3.15
N MET A 464 -6.14 -22.91 -2.24
CA MET A 464 -6.58 -22.54 -0.89
C MET A 464 -7.60 -21.39 -0.91
N GLY A 465 -7.41 -20.42 -1.80
CA GLY A 465 -8.25 -19.24 -1.93
C GLY A 465 -9.57 -19.46 -2.68
N ALA A 466 -9.75 -20.60 -3.34
CA ALA A 466 -10.99 -20.94 -4.05
C ALA A 466 -12.24 -20.99 -3.15
N THR A 467 -12.09 -21.21 -1.85
CA THR A 467 -13.20 -21.19 -0.87
C THR A 467 -13.32 -19.86 -0.12
N MET A 468 -12.40 -18.92 -0.34
CA MET A 468 -12.37 -17.63 0.36
C MET A 468 -13.36 -16.63 -0.24
N ILE A 469 -13.97 -15.79 0.61
CA ILE A 469 -14.92 -14.74 0.20
C ILE A 469 -14.33 -13.81 -0.88
N GLY A 470 -13.02 -13.53 -0.83
CA GLY A 470 -12.30 -12.73 -1.83
C GLY A 470 -12.33 -13.28 -3.27
N SER A 471 -12.68 -14.54 -3.48
CA SER A 471 -12.82 -15.16 -4.81
C SER A 471 -14.21 -14.98 -5.45
N LEU A 472 -15.22 -14.58 -4.68
CA LEU A 472 -16.61 -14.39 -5.15
C LEU A 472 -16.76 -13.43 -6.37
N PRO A 473 -15.97 -12.35 -6.53
CA PRO A 473 -16.02 -11.52 -7.74
C PRO A 473 -15.61 -12.28 -9.00
N VAL A 474 -14.64 -13.19 -8.90
CA VAL A 474 -14.18 -14.04 -10.01
C VAL A 474 -15.24 -15.08 -10.36
N TYR A 475 -15.86 -15.71 -9.35
CA TYR A 475 -17.00 -16.59 -9.58
C TYR A 475 -18.17 -15.85 -10.21
N THR A 476 -18.51 -14.64 -9.75
CA THR A 476 -19.55 -13.80 -10.34
C THR A 476 -19.30 -13.58 -11.84
N LEU A 477 -18.09 -13.16 -12.21
CA LEU A 477 -17.72 -12.95 -13.62
C LEU A 477 -17.84 -14.23 -14.46
N PHE A 478 -17.30 -15.34 -13.97
CA PHE A 478 -17.39 -16.64 -14.66
C PHE A 478 -18.83 -17.10 -14.84
N LEU A 479 -19.65 -17.02 -13.79
CA LEU A 479 -21.05 -17.43 -13.78
C LEU A 479 -21.91 -16.60 -14.74
N VAL A 480 -21.66 -15.29 -14.86
CA VAL A 480 -22.31 -14.44 -15.87
C VAL A 480 -21.95 -14.85 -17.29
N ILE A 481 -20.68 -15.12 -17.57
CA ILE A 481 -20.24 -15.50 -18.93
C ILE A 481 -20.77 -16.91 -19.29
N ALA A 482 -20.64 -17.88 -18.38
CA ALA A 482 -21.15 -19.24 -18.56
C ALA A 482 -22.69 -19.26 -18.68
N GLY A 483 -23.39 -18.51 -17.83
CA GLY A 483 -24.86 -18.38 -17.89
C GLY A 483 -25.32 -17.73 -19.19
N SER A 484 -24.60 -16.72 -19.68
CA SER A 484 -24.86 -16.08 -20.98
C SER A 484 -24.71 -17.04 -22.15
N PHE A 485 -23.67 -17.87 -22.14
CA PHE A 485 -23.49 -18.90 -23.17
C PHE A 485 -24.62 -19.95 -23.13
N LEU A 486 -24.99 -20.42 -21.94
CA LEU A 486 -26.09 -21.37 -21.75
C LEU A 486 -27.46 -20.81 -22.15
N MET A 487 -27.72 -19.52 -21.91
CA MET A 487 -28.91 -18.82 -22.38
C MET A 487 -29.02 -18.76 -23.91
N SER A 488 -27.88 -18.67 -24.62
CA SER A 488 -27.86 -18.71 -26.10
C SER A 488 -28.19 -20.08 -26.70
N SER A 489 -28.31 -21.13 -25.87
CA SER A 489 -28.58 -22.49 -26.34
C SER A 489 -30.06 -22.72 -26.67
N SER A 490 -30.33 -23.53 -27.70
CA SER A 490 -31.70 -23.93 -28.08
C SER A 490 -32.36 -24.92 -27.12
N ARG A 491 -31.59 -25.57 -26.24
CA ARG A 491 -32.07 -26.61 -25.31
C ARG A 491 -32.64 -25.98 -24.04
N LEU A 492 -33.88 -26.33 -23.67
CA LEU A 492 -34.53 -25.83 -22.46
C LEU A 492 -33.71 -26.10 -21.18
N ALA A 493 -33.14 -27.30 -21.05
CA ALA A 493 -32.28 -27.65 -19.91
C ALA A 493 -31.02 -26.77 -19.81
N ALA A 494 -30.45 -26.35 -20.95
CA ALA A 494 -29.30 -25.44 -20.95
C ALA A 494 -29.74 -24.03 -20.52
N LYS A 495 -30.89 -23.52 -21.01
CA LYS A 495 -31.45 -22.24 -20.55
C LYS A 495 -31.77 -22.24 -19.05
N ALA A 496 -32.32 -23.34 -18.51
CA ALA A 496 -32.59 -23.50 -17.09
C ALA A 496 -31.29 -23.48 -16.26
N ALA A 497 -30.24 -24.18 -16.69
CA ALA A 497 -28.92 -24.11 -16.07
C ALA A 497 -28.35 -22.67 -16.13
N GLY A 498 -28.48 -21.98 -17.26
CA GLY A 498 -28.07 -20.58 -17.40
C GLY A 498 -28.79 -19.64 -16.42
N ALA A 499 -30.08 -19.87 -16.16
CA ALA A 499 -30.86 -19.09 -15.21
C ALA A 499 -30.37 -19.29 -13.76
N LEU A 500 -30.05 -20.53 -13.40
CA LEU A 500 -29.43 -20.85 -12.12
C LEU A 500 -28.06 -20.17 -11.97
N LEU A 501 -27.20 -20.19 -13.00
CA LEU A 501 -25.91 -19.50 -12.95
C LEU A 501 -26.05 -17.98 -12.77
N TYR A 502 -27.07 -17.36 -13.38
CA TYR A 502 -27.36 -15.93 -13.15
C TYR A 502 -27.79 -15.66 -11.69
N LEU A 503 -28.67 -16.47 -11.11
CA LEU A 503 -29.07 -16.34 -9.70
C LEU A 503 -27.88 -16.54 -8.75
N LEU A 504 -27.01 -17.52 -9.04
CA LEU A 504 -25.77 -17.75 -8.29
C LEU A 504 -24.78 -16.58 -8.41
N ALA A 505 -24.63 -15.98 -9.59
CA ALA A 505 -23.78 -14.79 -9.79
C ALA A 505 -24.30 -13.58 -8.99
N TYR A 506 -25.61 -13.35 -9.00
CA TYR A 506 -26.25 -12.30 -8.21
C TYR A 506 -26.03 -12.52 -6.71
N GLY A 507 -26.24 -13.75 -6.23
CA GLY A 507 -26.00 -14.13 -4.83
C GLY A 507 -24.52 -13.99 -4.42
N ALA A 508 -23.58 -14.41 -5.27
CA ALA A 508 -22.14 -14.29 -5.02
C ALA A 508 -21.71 -12.82 -4.90
N LEU A 509 -22.18 -11.94 -5.79
CA LEU A 509 -21.87 -10.52 -5.71
C LEU A 509 -22.50 -9.85 -4.48
N TYR A 510 -23.75 -10.20 -4.15
CA TYR A 510 -24.41 -9.72 -2.93
C TYR A 510 -23.61 -10.12 -1.68
N MET A 511 -23.21 -11.39 -1.57
CA MET A 511 -22.44 -11.89 -0.43
C MET A 511 -21.05 -11.24 -0.30
N TYR A 512 -20.39 -10.94 -1.41
CA TYR A 512 -19.08 -10.26 -1.40
C TYR A 512 -19.17 -8.79 -0.97
N LEU A 513 -20.18 -8.07 -1.49
CA LEU A 513 -20.32 -6.62 -1.27
C LEU A 513 -21.05 -6.26 0.01
N ARG A 514 -21.80 -7.19 0.63
CA ARG A 514 -22.63 -6.91 1.82
C ARG A 514 -21.79 -6.32 2.97
N PRO A 515 -22.07 -5.07 3.40
CA PRO A 515 -21.34 -4.42 4.48
C PRO A 515 -21.83 -4.91 5.86
N GLY A 516 -21.42 -6.12 6.22
CA GLY A 516 -21.68 -6.71 7.55
C GLY A 516 -23.16 -6.95 7.87
N PRO A 517 -23.50 -7.12 9.17
CA PRO A 517 -24.88 -7.37 9.59
C PRO A 517 -25.75 -6.10 9.69
N SER A 518 -25.15 -4.91 9.85
CA SER A 518 -25.84 -3.69 10.32
C SER A 518 -26.13 -2.62 9.26
N ALA A 519 -25.57 -2.72 8.04
CA ALA A 519 -25.88 -1.79 6.95
C ALA A 519 -26.77 -2.46 5.88
N ALA A 520 -28.08 -2.19 5.97
CA ALA A 520 -29.06 -2.72 5.02
C ALA A 520 -29.03 -1.96 3.68
N MET A 521 -29.18 -2.71 2.58
CA MET A 521 -29.38 -2.17 1.24
C MET A 521 -30.74 -1.47 1.15
N ASP A 522 -30.78 -0.31 0.49
CA ASP A 522 -32.02 0.39 0.15
C ASP A 522 -32.94 -0.54 -0.69
N PRO A 523 -34.18 -0.84 -0.24
CA PRO A 523 -35.05 -1.82 -0.89
C PRO A 523 -35.31 -1.53 -2.37
N ILE A 524 -35.30 -0.27 -2.80
CA ILE A 524 -35.56 0.11 -4.20
C ILE A 524 -34.49 -0.51 -5.12
N TYR A 525 -33.21 -0.42 -4.74
CA TYR A 525 -32.12 -1.00 -5.54
C TYR A 525 -32.17 -2.53 -5.53
N PHE A 526 -32.60 -3.15 -4.43
CA PHE A 526 -32.79 -4.60 -4.37
C PHE A 526 -33.90 -5.05 -5.33
N TYR A 527 -35.08 -4.42 -5.28
CA TYR A 527 -36.18 -4.76 -6.19
C TYR A 527 -35.84 -4.49 -7.66
N VAL A 528 -35.25 -3.34 -7.99
CA VAL A 528 -34.88 -3.01 -9.38
C VAL A 528 -33.82 -3.99 -9.92
N SER A 529 -32.78 -4.30 -9.15
CA SER A 529 -31.75 -5.27 -9.59
C SER A 529 -32.33 -6.68 -9.71
N PHE A 530 -33.20 -7.12 -8.81
CA PHE A 530 -33.85 -8.43 -8.88
C PHE A 530 -34.82 -8.53 -10.07
N ILE A 531 -35.61 -7.49 -10.35
CA ILE A 531 -36.47 -7.41 -11.55
C ILE A 531 -35.62 -7.50 -12.81
N LEU A 532 -34.43 -6.88 -12.85
CA LEU A 532 -33.52 -6.99 -14.00
C LEU A 532 -32.97 -8.42 -14.18
N VAL A 533 -32.67 -9.16 -13.10
CA VAL A 533 -32.31 -10.59 -13.19
C VAL A 533 -33.46 -11.43 -13.73
N LEU A 534 -34.68 -11.26 -13.19
CA LEU A 534 -35.87 -11.96 -13.70
C LEU A 534 -36.13 -11.62 -15.17
N SER A 535 -35.95 -10.34 -15.55
CA SER A 535 -36.05 -9.88 -16.94
C SER A 535 -34.99 -10.52 -17.84
N ALA A 536 -33.75 -10.67 -17.36
CA ALA A 536 -32.68 -11.37 -18.08
C ALA A 536 -33.03 -12.85 -18.32
N ILE A 537 -33.56 -13.52 -17.30
CA ILE A 537 -34.00 -14.93 -17.38
C ILE A 537 -35.18 -15.08 -18.35
N ALA A 538 -36.20 -14.21 -18.25
CA ALA A 538 -37.37 -14.22 -19.13
C ALA A 538 -36.99 -13.93 -20.59
N ALA A 539 -36.13 -12.94 -20.83
CA ALA A 539 -35.56 -12.67 -22.15
C ALA A 539 -34.80 -13.90 -22.67
N GLY A 540 -33.95 -14.52 -21.85
CA GLY A 540 -33.18 -15.71 -22.23
C GLY A 540 -34.07 -16.89 -22.61
N ALA A 541 -35.19 -17.09 -21.91
CA ALA A 541 -36.19 -18.08 -22.25
C ALA A 541 -36.86 -17.80 -23.61
N ALA A 542 -37.38 -16.58 -23.80
CA ALA A 542 -38.22 -16.19 -24.94
C ALA A 542 -37.45 -15.87 -26.24
N GLN A 543 -36.19 -15.43 -26.15
CA GLN A 543 -35.46 -14.86 -27.27
C GLN A 543 -35.10 -15.93 -28.34
N LYS A 544 -35.52 -15.66 -29.59
CA LYS A 544 -35.18 -16.43 -30.80
C LYS A 544 -34.18 -15.72 -31.71
N SER A 545 -34.02 -14.41 -31.57
CA SER A 545 -33.13 -13.55 -32.38
C SER A 545 -32.54 -12.44 -31.51
N PHE A 546 -31.39 -11.90 -31.90
CA PHE A 546 -30.69 -10.87 -31.13
C PHE A 546 -31.51 -9.56 -31.03
N ASN A 547 -31.73 -9.09 -29.81
CA ASN A 547 -32.26 -7.75 -29.51
C ASN A 547 -31.37 -7.15 -28.41
N LEU A 548 -30.88 -5.92 -28.61
CA LEU A 548 -29.92 -5.26 -27.71
C LEU A 548 -30.52 -4.92 -26.33
N LEU A 549 -31.77 -4.44 -26.30
CA LEU A 549 -32.44 -4.02 -25.06
C LEU A 549 -32.93 -5.21 -24.23
N LEU A 550 -33.35 -6.28 -24.91
CA LEU A 550 -33.79 -7.54 -24.30
C LEU A 550 -32.69 -8.61 -24.43
N ASN A 551 -31.44 -8.21 -24.24
CA ASN A 551 -30.29 -9.12 -24.26
C ASN A 551 -30.00 -9.63 -22.84
N PRO A 552 -30.03 -10.96 -22.57
CA PRO A 552 -29.83 -11.50 -21.22
C PRO A 552 -28.51 -11.07 -20.57
N PRO A 553 -27.34 -11.14 -21.24
CA PRO A 553 -26.09 -10.54 -20.75
C PRO A 553 -26.19 -9.06 -20.35
N VAL A 554 -26.87 -8.23 -21.15
CA VAL A 554 -26.98 -6.77 -20.88
C VAL A 554 -27.87 -6.50 -19.68
N LEU A 555 -29.02 -7.17 -19.59
CA LEU A 555 -29.93 -7.08 -18.45
C LEU A 555 -29.26 -7.60 -17.16
N MET A 556 -28.46 -8.67 -17.26
CA MET A 556 -27.69 -9.21 -16.15
C MET A 556 -26.58 -8.25 -15.69
N ALA A 557 -25.84 -7.64 -16.63
CA ALA A 557 -24.84 -6.62 -16.30
C ALA A 557 -25.48 -5.39 -15.64
N ALA A 558 -26.64 -4.94 -16.12
CA ALA A 558 -27.41 -3.87 -15.51
C ALA A 558 -27.88 -4.24 -14.09
N ALA A 559 -28.37 -5.47 -13.88
CA ALA A 559 -28.76 -5.96 -12.55
C ALA A 559 -27.61 -5.89 -11.54
N LEU A 560 -26.43 -6.40 -11.93
CA LEU A 560 -25.23 -6.37 -11.07
C LEU A 560 -24.72 -4.95 -10.82
N ALA A 561 -24.84 -4.04 -11.79
CA ALA A 561 -24.50 -2.63 -11.60
C ALA A 561 -25.44 -1.93 -10.61
N VAL A 562 -26.75 -2.17 -10.70
CA VAL A 562 -27.74 -1.64 -9.73
C VAL A 562 -27.52 -2.23 -8.34
N LEU A 563 -27.22 -3.53 -8.26
CA LEU A 563 -26.88 -4.23 -7.01
C LEU A 563 -25.64 -3.60 -6.34
N PHE A 564 -24.56 -3.39 -7.11
CA PHE A 564 -23.35 -2.73 -6.65
C PHE A 564 -23.64 -1.32 -6.13
N VAL A 565 -24.35 -0.48 -6.90
CA VAL A 565 -24.69 0.88 -6.47
C VAL A 565 -25.52 0.88 -5.19
N GLY A 566 -26.52 -0.01 -5.08
CA GLY A 566 -27.37 -0.11 -3.89
C GLY A 566 -26.64 -0.57 -2.63
N LEU A 567 -25.68 -1.49 -2.75
CA LEU A 567 -24.88 -1.98 -1.62
C LEU A 567 -23.77 -0.99 -1.21
N MET A 568 -23.20 -0.26 -2.16
CA MET A 568 -22.13 0.70 -1.88
C MET A 568 -22.63 2.09 -1.47
N LYS A 569 -23.89 2.46 -1.79
CA LYS A 569 -24.49 3.76 -1.44
C LYS A 569 -24.44 4.06 0.08
N PRO A 570 -24.87 3.18 1.01
CA PRO A 570 -24.80 3.47 2.44
C PRO A 570 -23.37 3.71 2.95
N ALA A 571 -22.41 2.92 2.45
CA ALA A 571 -21.00 3.06 2.83
C ALA A 571 -20.37 4.36 2.28
N LEU A 572 -20.78 4.79 1.08
CA LEU A 572 -20.39 6.10 0.54
C LEU A 572 -21.04 7.25 1.33
N GLU A 573 -22.32 7.13 1.71
CA GLU A 573 -23.02 8.14 2.51
C GLU A 573 -22.42 8.28 3.92
N ALA A 574 -21.96 7.19 4.52
CA ALA A 574 -21.18 7.21 5.76
C ALA A 574 -19.85 7.97 5.62
N GLU A 575 -19.09 7.77 4.53
CA GLU A 575 -17.86 8.55 4.28
C GLU A 575 -18.13 10.03 3.96
N VAL A 576 -19.26 10.35 3.32
CA VAL A 576 -19.69 11.75 3.12
C VAL A 576 -20.03 12.41 4.45
N ALA A 577 -20.75 11.71 5.34
CA ALA A 577 -21.05 12.21 6.69
C ALA A 577 -19.76 12.39 7.52
N ALA A 578 -18.82 11.44 7.47
CA ALA A 578 -17.53 11.56 8.11
C ALA A 578 -16.67 12.70 7.51
N ALA A 579 -16.74 12.94 6.20
CA ALA A 579 -16.07 14.09 5.56
C ALA A 579 -16.67 15.42 6.02
N ALA A 580 -18.00 15.52 6.15
CA ALA A 580 -18.67 16.70 6.68
C ALA A 580 -18.32 16.96 8.16
N ALA A 581 -18.29 15.92 9.01
CA ALA A 581 -17.87 16.05 10.41
C ALA A 581 -16.41 16.54 10.54
N ARG A 582 -15.51 16.03 9.70
CA ARG A 582 -14.11 16.48 9.63
C ARG A 582 -13.97 17.94 9.18
N ASP A 583 -14.85 18.43 8.29
CA ASP A 583 -14.84 19.84 7.87
C ASP A 583 -15.46 20.78 8.91
N ASP A 584 -16.53 20.34 9.59
CA ASP A 584 -17.13 21.05 10.73
C ASP A 584 -16.13 21.25 11.87
N GLU A 585 -15.38 20.20 12.24
CA GLU A 585 -14.30 20.31 13.23
C GLU A 585 -13.19 21.28 12.77
N ARG A 586 -12.75 21.18 11.50
CA ARG A 586 -11.78 22.12 10.90
C ARG A 586 -12.25 23.56 11.00
N VAL A 587 -13.49 23.86 10.60
CA VAL A 587 -14.05 25.21 10.62
C VAL A 587 -14.21 25.72 12.06
N LYS A 588 -14.63 24.89 13.01
CA LYS A 588 -14.70 25.24 14.45
C LYS A 588 -13.35 25.59 15.07
N VAL A 589 -12.26 24.93 14.63
CA VAL A 589 -10.90 25.29 15.08
C VAL A 589 -10.47 26.62 14.46
N LEU A 590 -10.59 26.78 13.14
CA LEU A 590 -10.18 27.98 12.42
C LEU A 590 -10.98 29.24 12.84
N ARG A 591 -12.30 29.12 13.09
CA ARG A 591 -13.12 30.22 13.62
C ARG A 591 -12.65 30.68 15.00
N ARG A 592 -12.29 29.75 15.90
CA ARG A 592 -11.76 30.10 17.23
C ARG A 592 -10.42 30.85 17.12
N GLN A 593 -9.54 30.44 16.21
CA GLN A 593 -8.27 31.12 15.94
C GLN A 593 -8.50 32.54 15.38
N GLU A 594 -9.41 32.71 14.41
CA GLU A 594 -9.71 34.02 13.81
C GLU A 594 -10.40 34.98 14.80
N ILE A 595 -11.28 34.49 15.68
CA ILE A 595 -11.87 35.30 16.76
C ILE A 595 -10.78 35.80 17.72
N GLY A 596 -9.88 34.92 18.17
CA GLY A 596 -8.76 35.30 19.04
C GLY A 596 -7.84 36.33 18.37
N ARG A 597 -7.53 36.16 17.08
CA ARG A 597 -6.75 37.13 16.30
C ARG A 597 -7.42 38.51 16.23
N ARG A 598 -8.75 38.56 16.05
CA ARG A 598 -9.51 39.83 16.04
C ARG A 598 -9.54 40.50 17.43
N GLN A 599 -9.63 39.72 18.50
CA GLN A 599 -9.56 40.25 19.87
C GLN A 599 -8.20 40.88 20.19
N LEU A 600 -7.09 40.26 19.75
CA LEU A 600 -5.75 40.84 19.85
C LEU A 600 -5.64 42.15 19.06
N LEU A 601 -6.08 42.18 17.80
CA LEU A 601 -6.06 43.40 16.97
C LEU A 601 -6.94 44.53 17.52
N ALA A 602 -8.00 44.22 18.27
CA ALA A 602 -8.84 45.20 18.96
C ALA A 602 -8.24 45.66 20.31
N ALA A 603 -7.35 44.87 20.91
CA ALA A 603 -6.61 45.27 22.12
C ALA A 603 -5.41 46.17 21.79
N GLU A 604 -4.86 46.08 20.57
CA GLU A 604 -3.79 46.94 20.04
C GLU A 604 -4.32 48.27 19.45
N GLU A 605 -5.56 48.66 19.75
CA GLU A 605 -6.25 49.78 19.10
C GLU A 605 -5.72 51.16 19.53
N ILE A 606 -4.73 51.67 18.80
CA ILE A 606 -4.32 53.09 18.82
C ILE A 606 -5.22 53.86 17.84
N THR A 607 -5.95 54.87 18.34
CA THR A 607 -6.76 55.75 17.48
C THR A 607 -5.85 56.60 16.58
N GLU A 608 -5.75 56.25 15.30
CA GLU A 608 -5.05 57.06 14.31
C GLU A 608 -5.94 58.22 13.85
N PHE A 609 -5.40 59.44 13.86
CA PHE A 609 -6.10 60.65 13.42
C PHE A 609 -5.53 61.14 12.09
N ASP A 610 -6.38 61.74 11.26
CA ASP A 610 -5.94 62.46 10.06
C ASP A 610 -5.23 63.78 10.42
N LEU A 611 -4.68 64.46 9.40
CA LEU A 611 -3.96 65.72 9.57
C LEU A 611 -4.85 66.87 10.11
N ASP A 612 -6.18 66.72 10.04
CA ASP A 612 -7.18 67.66 10.57
C ASP A 612 -7.71 67.23 11.96
N GLY A 613 -7.11 66.20 12.58
CA GLY A 613 -7.45 65.73 13.93
C GLY A 613 -8.71 64.88 14.02
N ARG A 614 -9.19 64.30 12.92
CA ARG A 614 -10.39 63.43 12.91
C ARG A 614 -9.98 61.95 12.96
N PRO A 615 -10.66 61.09 13.73
CA PRO A 615 -10.30 59.67 13.80
C PRO A 615 -10.53 58.97 12.46
N LEU A 616 -9.51 58.28 11.96
CA LEU A 616 -9.57 57.55 10.70
C LEU A 616 -10.45 56.29 10.86
N GLN A 617 -11.60 56.25 10.18
CA GLN A 617 -12.41 55.03 10.12
C GLN A 617 -11.68 53.96 9.31
N ARG A 618 -11.18 52.93 10.00
CA ARG A 618 -10.67 51.71 9.36
C ARG A 618 -11.84 50.96 8.66
N PRO A 619 -11.61 50.35 7.48
CA PRO A 619 -12.64 49.56 6.81
C PRO A 619 -13.06 48.38 7.69
N ALA A 620 -14.37 48.11 7.74
CA ALA A 620 -14.93 47.00 8.51
C ALA A 620 -14.29 45.67 8.08
N LEU A 621 -13.89 44.86 9.06
CA LEU A 621 -13.34 43.52 8.80
C LEU A 621 -14.40 42.67 8.08
N PRO A 622 -14.01 41.87 7.06
CA PRO A 622 -14.93 40.95 6.40
C PRO A 622 -15.48 39.93 7.41
N ASP A 623 -16.67 39.41 7.14
CA ASP A 623 -17.31 38.42 8.00
C ASP A 623 -16.39 37.19 8.20
N ILE A 624 -16.40 36.64 9.42
CA ILE A 624 -15.65 35.42 9.76
C ILE A 624 -16.06 34.27 8.82
N ASP A 625 -17.33 34.25 8.42
CA ASP A 625 -17.90 33.28 7.49
C ASP A 625 -17.31 33.37 6.06
N GLN A 626 -16.80 34.55 5.67
CA GLN A 626 -16.08 34.76 4.40
C GLN A 626 -14.60 34.38 4.50
N VAL A 627 -13.99 34.51 5.69
CA VAL A 627 -12.57 34.18 5.94
C VAL A 627 -12.37 32.68 6.18
N VAL A 628 -13.32 32.02 6.83
CA VAL A 628 -13.30 30.59 7.15
C VAL A 628 -14.56 29.91 6.59
N PRO A 629 -14.67 29.75 5.27
CA PRO A 629 -15.81 29.08 4.66
C PRO A 629 -15.80 27.58 4.98
N TYR A 630 -17.01 27.03 5.16
CA TYR A 630 -17.26 25.61 5.01
C TYR A 630 -17.01 25.20 3.56
N LYS A 631 -16.51 24.00 3.34
CA LYS A 631 -16.44 23.42 1.99
C LYS A 631 -17.85 23.20 1.47
N GLU A 632 -18.04 23.41 0.16
CA GLU A 632 -19.33 23.11 -0.45
C GLU A 632 -19.68 21.62 -0.28
N PRO A 633 -20.96 21.26 -0.04
CA PRO A 633 -21.39 19.86 0.04
C PRO A 633 -21.02 19.03 -1.20
N ALA A 634 -20.93 19.67 -2.37
CA ALA A 634 -20.45 19.06 -3.61
C ALA A 634 -18.97 18.66 -3.55
N GLU A 635 -18.10 19.53 -3.00
CA GLU A 635 -16.67 19.28 -2.84
C GLU A 635 -16.43 18.16 -1.81
N LEU A 636 -17.09 18.23 -0.64
CA LEU A 636 -17.01 17.19 0.39
C LEU A 636 -17.44 15.83 -0.16
N ARG A 637 -18.52 15.80 -0.96
CA ARG A 637 -18.98 14.57 -1.62
C ARG A 637 -18.01 14.07 -2.69
N ALA A 638 -17.31 14.95 -3.39
CA ALA A 638 -16.26 14.57 -4.34
C ALA A 638 -15.03 13.97 -3.64
N MET A 639 -14.56 14.59 -2.55
CA MET A 639 -13.44 14.07 -1.74
C MET A 639 -13.79 12.71 -1.11
N ALA A 640 -14.97 12.58 -0.51
CA ALA A 640 -15.46 11.32 0.06
C ALA A 640 -15.54 10.19 -0.98
N LYS A 641 -16.09 10.47 -2.18
CA LYS A 641 -16.09 9.51 -3.31
C LYS A 641 -14.67 9.04 -3.68
N LEU A 642 -13.71 9.95 -3.73
CA LEU A 642 -12.33 9.62 -4.13
C LEU A 642 -11.62 8.76 -3.08
N ASN A 643 -11.80 9.06 -1.79
CA ASN A 643 -11.29 8.26 -0.69
C ASN A 643 -11.93 6.87 -0.66
N PHE A 644 -13.25 6.80 -0.82
CA PHE A 644 -14.02 5.56 -0.88
C PHE A 644 -13.57 4.64 -2.03
N VAL A 645 -13.38 5.19 -3.24
CA VAL A 645 -12.87 4.43 -4.40
C VAL A 645 -11.44 3.95 -4.16
N ARG A 646 -10.59 4.72 -3.48
CA ARG A 646 -9.24 4.30 -3.10
C ARG A 646 -9.25 3.12 -2.12
N ALA A 647 -9.99 3.25 -1.02
CA ALA A 647 -10.10 2.19 -0.02
C ALA A 647 -10.70 0.89 -0.61
N MET A 648 -11.69 1.00 -1.50
CA MET A 648 -12.22 -0.14 -2.24
C MET A 648 -11.16 -0.79 -3.14
N LYS A 649 -10.38 -0.01 -3.89
CA LYS A 649 -9.31 -0.53 -4.75
C LYS A 649 -8.25 -1.27 -3.94
N GLU A 650 -7.87 -0.76 -2.78
CA GLU A 650 -6.91 -1.38 -1.87
C GLU A 650 -7.45 -2.69 -1.30
N ARG A 651 -8.69 -2.71 -0.78
CA ARG A 651 -9.36 -3.93 -0.32
C ARG A 651 -9.45 -4.99 -1.42
N MET A 652 -9.97 -4.63 -2.60
CA MET A 652 -10.08 -5.56 -3.72
C MET A 652 -8.72 -6.09 -4.19
N GLY A 653 -7.67 -5.27 -4.15
CA GLY A 653 -6.31 -5.68 -4.45
C GLY A 653 -5.79 -6.72 -3.46
N ALA A 654 -5.99 -6.49 -2.15
CA ALA A 654 -5.62 -7.42 -1.10
C ALA A 654 -6.41 -8.75 -1.17
N ASP A 655 -7.72 -8.68 -1.37
CA ASP A 655 -8.60 -9.85 -1.57
C ASP A 655 -8.14 -10.68 -2.78
N THR A 656 -7.82 -10.01 -3.91
CA THR A 656 -7.38 -10.67 -5.15
C THR A 656 -6.02 -11.34 -5.02
N ALA A 657 -5.07 -10.70 -4.33
CA ALA A 657 -3.73 -11.23 -4.12
C ALA A 657 -3.72 -12.41 -3.13
N SER A 658 -4.43 -12.26 -2.00
CA SER A 658 -4.46 -13.28 -0.93
C SER A 658 -5.19 -14.57 -1.32
N SER A 659 -6.23 -14.47 -2.16
CA SER A 659 -7.02 -15.63 -2.61
C SER A 659 -6.52 -16.30 -3.90
N GLY A 660 -5.43 -15.79 -4.52
CA GLY A 660 -4.97 -16.28 -5.82
C GLY A 660 -6.00 -16.14 -6.95
N ALA A 661 -6.99 -15.25 -6.80
CA ALA A 661 -8.20 -15.19 -7.62
C ALA A 661 -7.93 -15.01 -9.13
N LEU A 662 -6.82 -14.38 -9.52
CA LEU A 662 -6.42 -14.23 -10.92
C LEU A 662 -6.09 -15.57 -11.59
N LEU A 663 -5.48 -16.52 -10.88
CA LEU A 663 -5.18 -17.85 -11.43
C LEU A 663 -6.43 -18.73 -11.46
N LEU A 664 -7.31 -18.60 -10.47
CA LEU A 664 -8.64 -19.20 -10.47
C LEU A 664 -9.45 -18.70 -11.69
N LEU A 665 -9.42 -17.40 -11.96
CA LEU A 665 -10.04 -16.80 -13.15
C LEU A 665 -9.45 -17.38 -14.44
N ALA A 666 -8.12 -17.50 -14.53
CA ALA A 666 -7.45 -18.11 -15.68
C ALA A 666 -7.90 -19.57 -15.90
N ALA A 667 -7.96 -20.38 -14.84
CA ALA A 667 -8.40 -21.76 -14.91
C ALA A 667 -9.87 -21.88 -15.37
N LEU A 668 -10.75 -21.03 -14.82
CA LEU A 668 -12.18 -20.98 -15.18
C LEU A 668 -12.40 -20.53 -16.63
N LEU A 669 -11.64 -19.53 -17.11
CA LEU A 669 -11.70 -19.07 -18.51
C LEU A 669 -11.15 -20.13 -19.49
N THR A 670 -10.07 -20.85 -19.13
CA THR A 670 -9.56 -21.99 -19.91
C THR A 670 -10.56 -23.14 -19.98
N LEU A 671 -11.22 -23.47 -18.86
CA LEU A 671 -12.31 -24.46 -18.83
C LEU A 671 -13.45 -24.05 -19.77
N LEU A 672 -13.84 -22.77 -19.73
CA LEU A 672 -14.88 -22.22 -20.61
C LEU A 672 -14.48 -22.27 -22.09
N ALA A 673 -13.26 -21.87 -22.44
CA ALA A 673 -12.74 -21.95 -23.81
C ALA A 673 -12.77 -23.39 -24.34
N ASN A 674 -12.28 -24.35 -23.55
CA ASN A 674 -12.33 -25.78 -23.90
C ASN A 674 -13.77 -26.30 -24.03
N GLY A 675 -14.70 -25.84 -23.19
CA GLY A 675 -16.13 -26.13 -23.32
C GLY A 675 -16.75 -25.57 -24.60
N LEU A 676 -16.38 -24.35 -25.01
CA LEU A 676 -16.78 -23.75 -26.28
C LEU A 676 -16.25 -24.59 -27.46
N TYR A 677 -14.97 -24.94 -27.46
CA TYR A 677 -14.34 -25.79 -28.48
C TYR A 677 -15.02 -27.16 -28.57
N LEU A 678 -15.28 -27.84 -27.45
CA LEU A 678 -16.00 -29.11 -27.43
C LEU A 678 -17.42 -28.96 -28.01
N SER A 679 -18.11 -27.87 -27.70
CA SER A 679 -19.46 -27.61 -28.24
C SER A 679 -19.46 -27.34 -29.75
N GLU A 680 -18.40 -26.71 -30.28
CA GLU A 680 -18.19 -26.43 -31.69
C GLU A 680 -17.82 -27.70 -32.46
N ALA A 681 -16.82 -28.44 -31.97
CA ALA A 681 -16.42 -29.74 -32.50
C ALA A 681 -17.59 -30.74 -32.52
N ALA A 682 -18.39 -30.80 -31.47
CA ALA A 682 -19.57 -31.67 -31.39
C ALA A 682 -20.77 -31.17 -32.24
N ARG A 683 -20.74 -29.96 -32.82
CA ARG A 683 -21.67 -29.55 -33.88
C ARG A 683 -21.12 -29.96 -35.25
N TYR A 684 -19.86 -29.64 -35.50
CA TYR A 684 -19.14 -29.97 -36.73
C TYR A 684 -19.21 -31.48 -37.03
N TYR A 685 -18.82 -32.35 -36.08
CA TYR A 685 -18.86 -33.79 -36.29
C TYR A 685 -20.26 -34.40 -36.41
N ARG A 686 -21.31 -33.72 -35.90
CA ARG A 686 -22.71 -34.12 -36.13
C ARG A 686 -23.27 -33.65 -37.48
N GLN A 687 -22.55 -32.78 -38.19
CA GLN A 687 -22.87 -32.36 -39.55
C GLN A 687 -22.06 -33.14 -40.60
N GLU A 688 -20.99 -33.84 -40.19
CA GLU A 688 -20.18 -34.74 -41.02
C GLU A 688 -20.57 -36.24 -40.90
N GLU A 689 -21.53 -36.59 -40.03
CA GLU A 689 -22.14 -37.93 -40.02
C GLU A 689 -23.29 -37.96 -41.05
N PRO A 690 -23.20 -38.81 -42.10
CA PRO A 690 -24.19 -38.86 -43.19
C PRO A 690 -25.48 -39.61 -42.79
#